data_AF-A0A162XY85-F1
#
_entry.id   AF-A0A162XY85-F1
#
_cell.length_a   1.000
_cell.length_b   1.000
_cell.length_c   1.000
_cell.angle_alpha   90.00
_cell.angle_beta   90.00
_cell.angle_gamma   90.00
#
_symmetry.space_group_name_H-M   'P 1'
#
loop_
_entity.id
_entity.type
_entity.pdbx_description
1 polymer ?
#
loop_
_entity_poly.entity_id
_entity_poly.type
_entity_poly.pdbx_seq_one_letter_code
_entity_poly.pdbx_strand_id
1 'polypeptide(L)'
;MHRDRAVGLKEMSSAGQVDGEERIGLLRGGEDEEEEEEEEEEEEEEEFFAEKSPRLDGRQYWVKRAAVALLSICTLILITHWFQSLQKHETPPPAEQATLRAEDDYILDPRWDYASAPTTREYSWVIADHALNPDGVFRPMVLINSTFPGPLIEANENDEIVVHVHNQATNATSIHWHGLYQNGTAHMDGTVGVTNCPIAPGHTFTYRFNVTGQTGTYWYHSHVSMQASDGLVGPLVIHNRQEKELQKLAYKQDRVVLLSDHYYDPSSQLSMQYLAPGSENDEPVPPSALINGRNVRNCTSLPDRNCSSTGLDNALFDLSSNESTRLRIINVAAFAEFSLQIDEHEFSVTEVDGTDVHPQSIHRLNINPAQRYSIVLSPPAAPKEGGYWMRARMVTHCFAYENPELEEEVWGIVRFHYEEKREETGVDLLRPNSKDWPEIIEVECRDLNTTALEPVQVVRAPDKADDFIYLRSSFQIGNWRLSRGYLNESSWRGDVKKPVLHTLLDSSTARDSLTSDGGFFDTTNFPRTQQMVFTTRGVRTIDLLIQNLDDGTHPFHLHGYKFWVLRHGKGYAPQPHSTPSLYDGVHLENPLRRDTASIEAYGWVLLRFVADNPGAWAFHCHIGWHNEAGLGMVFATRADEIRDVPGEVRDVCKVEGVEKGQGPQDAVWDGCSVHHLASTLPAGSPPRDNDSNNDDDDNDDNDNDDSDDNNNDSNDNDDSDFTHPQYLSSDPWINQPRQSTQNPTPGIQSPQHHDLATRPRRAGRSVRSGRIRLPDHIVSAGGRRNGSLGCVPDGRLYSQDCHPLATKDVGATNSADTWMTALLAFRYWRTTVQLFFWFVYQPARPTGRDVMKAEDCTVLLPTVGPAGNDVFEHLVASVLVNEPARVVFSTNTAEAKEAVHGFLRGFRPDYENGVTDYQQRHNLPGSNIASDIKVVNVGESSKRRQVVAGLAHVETDIVVSSDDTAEWTPRWLKEALAAFNDPEVGLVGTRKWVKHLPSPPVNPADGLFYNAWLRWYARFWNNMGGLYLIRHNFEMQSTNAADGGVFCVSGRSCLIRASILDRTFQHAFTHEFVLGCGPVQPDDDNFITRWILKAGWKVKAQCQHEATMTTVLGAYPKGFKFFPLQCQRWSRSTFRQNPIALFLDRNIWWEWPLTVWTTYLPWMYNAALFWDLLAVYTLTQTTVFNQAAHPRVMLAGFVYFLQLAKLVKTAAWWWAHPVDFLLYFVIPMYPAFTYRHSLMKVHTAFTCLDMEWSGRKLPPPE
;
A
#
# COMPACT_ATOMS: atom_id res chain seq x y z
N MET A 1 -59.81 10.35 -6.76
CA MET A 1 -61.28 10.58 -6.84
C MET A 1 -61.77 11.19 -5.53
N HIS A 2 -62.95 11.84 -5.55
CA HIS A 2 -63.80 12.35 -4.44
C HIS A 2 -63.32 12.18 -2.97
N ARG A 3 -63.15 13.26 -2.18
CA ARG A 3 -64.13 13.97 -1.30
C ARG A 3 -64.01 13.54 0.17
N ASP A 4 -64.36 14.34 1.20
CA ASP A 4 -64.69 15.77 1.33
C ASP A 4 -64.48 16.22 2.81
N ARG A 5 -63.97 17.45 3.04
CA ARG A 5 -64.34 18.40 4.14
C ARG A 5 -64.15 18.04 5.65
N ALA A 6 -64.07 19.00 6.60
CA ALA A 6 -63.67 20.44 6.59
C ALA A 6 -63.67 21.06 8.03
N VAL A 7 -63.29 22.37 8.10
CA VAL A 7 -63.55 23.40 9.16
C VAL A 7 -62.55 23.41 10.34
N GLY A 8 -62.00 24.55 10.77
CA GLY A 8 -62.13 25.95 10.31
C GLY A 8 -61.11 26.93 10.98
N LEU A 9 -61.06 28.18 10.53
CA LEU A 9 -60.04 29.22 10.87
C LEU A 9 -60.54 30.29 11.87
N LYS A 10 -59.58 31.13 12.34
CA LYS A 10 -59.67 32.47 13.01
C LYS A 10 -59.50 32.53 14.55
N GLU A 11 -58.94 33.58 15.17
CA GLU A 11 -57.92 34.60 14.80
C GLU A 11 -57.57 35.49 16.03
N MET A 12 -56.55 36.37 15.92
CA MET A 12 -56.39 37.67 16.64
C MET A 12 -56.08 37.74 18.17
N SER A 13 -54.85 38.21 18.49
CA SER A 13 -54.46 39.44 19.27
C SER A 13 -55.22 39.92 20.53
N SER A 14 -54.64 40.65 21.51
CA SER A 14 -53.25 40.95 21.93
C SER A 14 -53.26 41.86 23.21
N ALA A 15 -52.10 42.02 23.89
CA ALA A 15 -51.81 42.98 24.98
C ALA A 15 -52.57 42.81 26.34
N GLY A 16 -52.07 43.29 27.50
CA GLY A 16 -50.73 43.81 27.82
C GLY A 16 -50.58 44.45 29.23
N GLN A 17 -49.32 44.64 29.68
CA GLN A 17 -48.79 45.59 30.69
C GLN A 17 -49.08 45.49 32.22
N VAL A 18 -47.96 45.43 32.98
CA VAL A 18 -47.55 46.31 34.13
C VAL A 18 -48.02 46.05 35.59
N ASP A 19 -47.01 45.90 36.47
CA ASP A 19 -46.73 46.37 37.87
C ASP A 19 -47.88 46.67 38.88
N GLY A 20 -47.71 46.55 40.21
CA GLY A 20 -46.58 46.11 41.05
C GLY A 20 -46.71 46.47 42.56
N GLU A 21 -45.77 45.97 43.38
CA GLU A 21 -45.37 46.37 44.77
C GLU A 21 -46.26 46.18 46.05
N GLU A 22 -45.56 45.79 47.15
CA GLU A 22 -45.77 46.07 48.61
C GLU A 22 -47.11 45.72 49.34
N ARG A 23 -47.22 45.11 50.55
CA ARG A 23 -46.37 45.06 51.79
C ARG A 23 -46.74 43.91 52.78
N ILE A 24 -45.72 43.42 53.53
CA ILE A 24 -45.58 43.19 55.01
C ILE A 24 -46.74 42.59 55.88
N GLY A 25 -46.40 41.61 56.77
CA GLY A 25 -47.07 41.31 58.07
C GLY A 25 -47.72 39.90 58.18
N LEU A 26 -47.23 38.84 58.85
CA LEU A 26 -46.45 38.56 60.09
C LEU A 26 -47.32 38.38 61.38
N LEU A 27 -47.06 37.30 62.15
CA LEU A 27 -47.67 36.81 63.42
C LEU A 27 -48.96 35.96 63.26
N ARG A 28 -49.05 34.70 63.78
CA ARG A 28 -49.02 34.13 65.17
C ARG A 28 -50.33 34.36 65.95
N GLY A 29 -50.88 33.38 66.69
CA GLY A 29 -50.50 31.96 66.92
C GLY A 29 -51.28 31.32 68.10
N GLY A 30 -50.95 30.06 68.44
CA GLY A 30 -51.42 29.34 69.66
C GLY A 30 -52.73 28.54 69.51
N GLU A 31 -52.96 27.44 70.23
CA GLU A 31 -52.13 26.68 71.20
C GLU A 31 -52.73 25.25 71.41
N ASP A 32 -52.23 24.48 72.40
CA ASP A 32 -52.49 23.05 72.74
C ASP A 32 -51.76 22.03 71.80
N GLU A 33 -50.94 21.03 72.18
CA GLU A 33 -50.15 20.57 73.38
C GLU A 33 -48.83 19.94 72.78
N GLU A 34 -47.59 20.26 73.16
CA GLU A 34 -46.73 19.87 74.33
C GLU A 34 -46.33 18.36 74.47
N GLU A 35 -45.08 17.95 74.79
CA GLU A 35 -43.71 18.46 74.48
C GLU A 35 -42.61 17.41 74.89
N GLU A 36 -41.49 17.35 74.14
CA GLU A 36 -40.03 17.42 74.52
C GLU A 36 -39.42 16.61 75.72
N GLU A 37 -38.09 16.43 75.92
CA GLU A 37 -36.84 16.89 75.24
C GLU A 37 -35.62 15.93 75.50
N GLU A 38 -34.39 16.39 75.16
CA GLU A 38 -33.02 16.09 75.66
C GLU A 38 -31.96 15.52 74.67
N GLU A 39 -30.71 16.00 74.82
CA GLU A 39 -29.51 15.75 73.98
C GLU A 39 -28.33 15.11 74.78
N GLU A 40 -27.13 15.06 74.17
CA GLU A 40 -25.77 14.84 74.71
C GLU A 40 -25.12 13.41 74.67
N GLU A 41 -23.82 13.42 74.28
CA GLU A 41 -22.65 12.55 74.64
C GLU A 41 -22.74 11.00 74.65
N GLU A 42 -21.67 10.19 74.51
CA GLU A 42 -20.42 10.18 73.69
C GLU A 42 -19.84 8.72 73.76
N GLU A 43 -18.63 8.45 73.24
CA GLU A 43 -17.81 7.20 73.39
C GLU A 43 -18.39 5.85 72.85
N GLU A 44 -17.79 5.25 71.80
CA GLU A 44 -16.89 4.05 71.78
C GLU A 44 -17.63 2.67 71.87
N GLU A 45 -17.27 1.58 71.17
CA GLU A 45 -16.01 1.13 70.53
C GLU A 45 -16.28 0.20 69.29
N GLU A 46 -15.32 0.07 68.36
CA GLU A 46 -15.14 -0.90 67.21
C GLU A 46 -16.34 -1.26 66.27
N GLU A 47 -16.38 -1.01 64.95
CA GLU A 47 -15.48 -1.33 63.81
C GLU A 47 -15.47 -2.83 63.36
N PHE A 48 -15.33 -3.23 62.07
CA PHE A 48 -14.82 -2.55 60.87
C PHE A 48 -15.47 -3.04 59.54
N PHE A 49 -15.80 -2.10 58.64
CA PHE A 49 -15.85 -2.21 57.17
C PHE A 49 -16.93 -3.06 56.44
N ALA A 50 -17.98 -2.36 55.97
CA ALA A 50 -18.70 -2.64 54.73
C ALA A 50 -18.88 -1.33 53.93
N GLU A 51 -18.16 -1.16 52.81
CA GLU A 51 -18.03 0.14 52.13
C GLU A 51 -19.17 0.40 51.11
N LYS A 52 -19.82 1.57 51.23
CA LYS A 52 -20.97 1.99 50.40
C LYS A 52 -20.53 2.64 49.09
N SER A 53 -21.26 2.39 48.00
CA SER A 53 -21.13 3.22 46.78
C SER A 53 -21.84 4.58 46.97
N PRO A 54 -21.21 5.71 46.62
CA PRO A 54 -21.83 7.02 46.75
C PRO A 54 -22.80 7.30 45.58
N ARG A 55 -24.07 7.59 45.89
CA ARG A 55 -25.00 8.23 44.94
C ARG A 55 -24.51 9.66 44.69
N LEU A 56 -23.95 9.93 43.52
CA LEU A 56 -23.47 11.26 43.15
C LEU A 56 -24.59 12.17 42.63
N ASP A 57 -24.60 13.39 43.16
CA ASP A 57 -25.68 14.37 42.99
C ASP A 57 -25.80 14.93 41.56
N GLY A 58 -27.04 15.11 41.09
CA GLY A 58 -27.39 15.56 39.75
C GLY A 58 -26.85 16.96 39.41
N ARG A 59 -26.52 17.78 40.41
CA ARG A 59 -25.89 19.09 40.21
C ARG A 59 -24.46 18.97 39.66
N GLN A 60 -23.70 17.93 40.01
CA GLN A 60 -22.37 17.69 39.42
C GLN A 60 -22.44 17.21 37.96
N TYR A 61 -23.51 16.53 37.57
CA TYR A 61 -23.67 15.99 36.21
C TYR A 61 -23.70 17.12 35.17
N TRP A 62 -24.47 18.19 35.44
CA TRP A 62 -24.53 19.36 34.56
C TRP A 62 -23.23 20.16 34.54
N VAL A 63 -22.55 20.36 35.68
CA VAL A 63 -21.25 21.04 35.71
C VAL A 63 -20.20 20.27 34.90
N LYS A 64 -20.20 18.93 34.95
CA LYS A 64 -19.30 18.09 34.15
C LYS A 64 -19.64 18.14 32.66
N ARG A 65 -20.92 18.12 32.27
CA ARG A 65 -21.31 18.31 30.86
C ARG A 65 -20.99 19.72 30.35
N ALA A 66 -21.15 20.76 31.17
CA ALA A 66 -20.76 22.13 30.82
C ALA A 66 -19.24 22.27 30.68
N ALA A 67 -18.45 21.65 31.56
CA ALA A 67 -16.98 21.65 31.47
C ALA A 67 -16.48 20.88 30.24
N VAL A 68 -17.10 19.74 29.89
CA VAL A 68 -16.81 19.02 28.64
C VAL A 68 -17.25 19.81 27.42
N ALA A 69 -18.43 20.46 27.44
CA ALA A 69 -18.86 21.35 26.36
C ALA A 69 -17.91 22.54 26.19
N LEU A 70 -17.44 23.17 27.29
CA LEU A 70 -16.39 24.19 27.21
C LEU A 70 -15.08 23.62 26.68
N LEU A 71 -14.65 22.42 27.08
CA LEU A 71 -13.44 21.80 26.55
C LEU A 71 -13.57 21.43 25.07
N SER A 72 -14.73 20.97 24.61
CA SER A 72 -15.02 20.70 23.20
C SER A 72 -15.18 21.98 22.38
N ILE A 73 -15.74 23.05 22.95
CA ILE A 73 -15.82 24.37 22.31
C ILE A 73 -14.44 25.03 22.32
N CYS A 74 -13.63 24.89 23.36
CA CYS A 74 -12.26 25.37 23.39
C CYS A 74 -11.34 24.55 22.49
N THR A 75 -11.53 23.24 22.30
CA THR A 75 -10.79 22.50 21.26
C THR A 75 -11.32 22.79 19.87
N LEU A 76 -12.62 23.00 19.65
CA LEU A 76 -13.13 23.49 18.37
C LEU A 76 -12.64 24.90 18.05
N ILE A 77 -12.59 25.82 19.02
CA ILE A 77 -12.03 27.17 18.86
C ILE A 77 -10.52 27.09 18.68
N LEU A 78 -9.80 26.24 19.41
CA LEU A 78 -8.37 26.03 19.17
C LEU A 78 -8.12 25.38 17.81
N ILE A 79 -9.00 24.51 17.31
CA ILE A 79 -8.92 23.91 15.97
C ILE A 79 -9.24 24.95 14.90
N THR A 80 -10.31 25.73 15.00
CA THR A 80 -10.62 26.79 14.02
C THR A 80 -9.62 27.94 14.08
N HIS A 81 -9.12 28.31 15.25
CA HIS A 81 -8.05 29.28 15.42
C HIS A 81 -6.67 28.71 15.02
N TRP A 82 -6.49 27.38 15.02
CA TRP A 82 -5.32 26.71 14.43
C TRP A 82 -5.43 26.69 12.89
N PHE A 83 -6.58 26.34 12.31
CA PHE A 83 -6.85 26.52 10.87
C PHE A 83 -6.65 27.99 10.44
N GLN A 84 -7.17 28.96 11.19
CA GLN A 84 -6.99 30.40 10.92
C GLN A 84 -5.57 30.91 11.22
N SER A 85 -4.79 30.22 12.07
CA SER A 85 -3.38 30.56 12.33
C SER A 85 -2.42 29.84 11.37
N LEU A 86 -2.83 28.72 10.76
CA LEU A 86 -2.20 28.10 9.60
C LEU A 86 -2.48 28.91 8.33
N GLN A 87 -3.60 29.64 8.27
CA GLN A 87 -3.85 30.71 7.29
C GLN A 87 -3.00 31.99 7.54
N LYS A 88 -1.83 31.84 8.18
CA LYS A 88 -0.69 32.76 8.06
C LYS A 88 0.58 32.09 7.52
N HIS A 89 0.40 31.13 6.63
CA HIS A 89 1.25 31.11 5.45
C HIS A 89 1.18 32.47 4.72
N GLU A 90 2.32 32.95 4.23
CA GLU A 90 2.33 33.77 3.01
C GLU A 90 1.57 32.98 1.95
N THR A 91 0.59 33.59 1.27
CA THR A 91 -0.32 32.85 0.38
C THR A 91 0.45 31.93 -0.56
N PRO A 92 0.36 30.60 -0.40
CA PRO A 92 0.67 29.71 -1.51
C PRO A 92 -0.29 30.07 -2.65
N PRO A 93 0.03 29.76 -3.91
CA PRO A 93 -1.05 29.62 -4.89
C PRO A 93 -2.12 28.70 -4.26
N PRO A 94 -3.42 29.04 -4.37
CA PRO A 94 -4.48 28.21 -3.80
C PRO A 94 -4.28 26.80 -4.34
N ALA A 95 -4.34 25.76 -3.50
CA ALA A 95 -4.05 24.38 -3.91
C ALA A 95 -4.82 24.07 -5.22
N GLU A 96 -4.08 24.05 -6.33
CA GLU A 96 -4.70 24.34 -7.62
C GLU A 96 -5.66 23.20 -7.96
N GLN A 97 -6.90 23.57 -8.28
CA GLN A 97 -7.90 22.58 -8.64
C GLN A 97 -7.39 21.87 -9.90
N ALA A 98 -7.35 20.54 -9.84
CA ALA A 98 -6.83 19.73 -10.93
C ALA A 98 -7.56 20.09 -12.23
N THR A 99 -6.81 20.55 -13.23
CA THR A 99 -7.37 21.15 -14.44
C THR A 99 -6.64 20.68 -15.68
N LEU A 100 -7.37 20.64 -16.79
CA LEU A 100 -6.77 20.46 -18.11
C LEU A 100 -6.04 21.75 -18.51
N ARG A 101 -4.80 21.61 -18.96
CA ARG A 101 -3.96 22.72 -19.42
C ARG A 101 -4.64 23.47 -20.55
N ALA A 102 -4.53 24.81 -20.56
CA ALA A 102 -5.08 25.65 -21.62
C ALA A 102 -4.41 25.31 -22.96
N GLU A 103 -5.18 25.27 -24.05
CA GLU A 103 -4.64 24.88 -25.36
C GLU A 103 -3.69 25.94 -25.93
N ASP A 104 -3.86 27.19 -25.53
CA ASP A 104 -2.95 28.31 -25.83
C ASP A 104 -1.53 28.09 -25.25
N ASP A 105 -1.36 27.33 -24.16
CA ASP A 105 -0.04 27.01 -23.57
C ASP A 105 0.83 26.13 -24.50
N TYR A 106 0.23 25.53 -25.53
CA TYR A 106 0.90 24.71 -26.53
C TYR A 106 1.00 25.41 -27.90
N ILE A 107 0.75 26.73 -27.95
CA ILE A 107 1.01 27.59 -29.10
C ILE A 107 2.33 28.34 -28.87
N LEU A 108 3.31 28.14 -29.74
CA LEU A 108 4.63 28.76 -29.60
C LEU A 108 4.58 30.22 -30.09
N ASP A 109 5.30 31.13 -29.42
CA ASP A 109 5.22 32.56 -29.73
C ASP A 109 5.90 32.86 -31.08
N PRO A 110 5.18 33.35 -32.12
CA PRO A 110 5.78 33.68 -33.41
C PRO A 110 6.81 34.83 -33.34
N ARG A 111 6.92 35.49 -32.19
CA ARG A 111 7.90 36.55 -31.87
C ARG A 111 9.13 36.04 -31.11
N TRP A 112 9.23 34.74 -30.82
CA TRP A 112 10.38 34.14 -30.11
C TRP A 112 11.72 34.53 -30.76
N ASP A 113 12.71 34.89 -29.94
CA ASP A 113 14.04 35.29 -30.44
C ASP A 113 14.96 34.08 -30.59
N TYR A 114 14.85 33.41 -31.74
CA TYR A 114 15.77 32.37 -32.20
C TYR A 114 17.25 32.75 -32.14
N ALA A 115 17.57 34.06 -32.23
CA ALA A 115 18.93 34.58 -32.28
C ALA A 115 19.48 35.01 -30.91
N SER A 116 18.75 34.79 -29.81
CA SER A 116 19.16 35.19 -28.46
C SER A 116 20.56 34.67 -28.11
N ALA A 117 21.26 35.38 -27.22
CA ALA A 117 22.41 34.78 -26.55
C ALA A 117 21.98 33.54 -25.75
N PRO A 118 22.88 32.57 -25.49
CA PRO A 118 22.64 31.48 -24.55
C PRO A 118 22.21 32.01 -23.17
N THR A 119 21.15 31.41 -22.63
CA THR A 119 20.45 31.82 -21.41
C THR A 119 20.04 30.60 -20.57
N THR A 120 19.83 30.81 -19.27
CA THR A 120 19.24 29.80 -18.39
C THR A 120 17.71 29.88 -18.46
N ARG A 121 17.06 28.75 -18.76
CA ARG A 121 15.61 28.56 -18.71
C ARG A 121 15.28 27.79 -17.43
N GLU A 122 14.73 28.49 -16.44
CA GLU A 122 14.55 27.98 -15.08
C GLU A 122 13.07 27.72 -14.78
N TYR A 123 12.73 26.49 -14.41
CA TYR A 123 11.37 26.00 -14.17
C TYR A 123 11.26 25.42 -12.75
N SER A 124 10.09 25.55 -12.13
CA SER A 124 9.77 24.98 -10.81
C SER A 124 8.51 24.15 -10.88
N TRP A 125 8.63 22.87 -10.53
CA TRP A 125 7.57 21.87 -10.63
C TRP A 125 7.29 21.23 -9.27
N VAL A 126 6.03 21.27 -8.85
CA VAL A 126 5.49 20.43 -7.78
C VAL A 126 4.79 19.25 -8.43
N ILE A 127 5.25 18.04 -8.11
CA ILE A 127 4.63 16.78 -8.54
C ILE A 127 3.73 16.28 -7.43
N ALA A 128 2.44 16.05 -7.70
CA ALA A 128 1.47 15.64 -6.68
C ALA A 128 0.40 14.68 -7.24
N ASP A 129 -0.24 13.91 -6.35
CA ASP A 129 -1.40 13.07 -6.68
C ASP A 129 -2.68 13.91 -6.68
N HIS A 130 -3.46 13.83 -7.77
CA HIS A 130 -4.75 14.50 -7.94
C HIS A 130 -5.81 13.52 -8.46
N ALA A 131 -7.09 13.90 -8.38
CA ALA A 131 -8.17 13.24 -9.11
C ALA A 131 -8.62 14.15 -10.26
N LEU A 132 -8.71 13.61 -11.48
CA LEU A 132 -9.04 14.35 -12.70
C LEU A 132 -9.79 13.43 -13.69
N ASN A 133 -10.53 14.02 -14.64
CA ASN A 133 -11.32 13.32 -15.66
C ASN A 133 -11.04 13.83 -17.09
N PRO A 134 -9.87 13.50 -17.69
CA PRO A 134 -9.47 14.02 -19.02
C PRO A 134 -10.41 13.68 -20.18
N ASP A 135 -11.14 12.56 -20.08
CA ASP A 135 -12.14 12.11 -21.06
C ASP A 135 -13.59 12.10 -20.52
N GLY A 136 -13.76 12.17 -19.21
CA GLY A 136 -15.04 11.97 -18.53
C GLY A 136 -14.93 11.07 -17.29
N VAL A 137 -14.02 10.10 -17.28
CA VAL A 137 -13.86 9.17 -16.16
C VAL A 137 -12.91 9.73 -15.11
N PHE A 138 -13.40 9.93 -13.88
CA PHE A 138 -12.57 10.38 -12.76
C PHE A 138 -11.63 9.27 -12.29
N ARG A 139 -10.33 9.51 -12.43
CA ARG A 139 -9.25 8.62 -11.96
C ARG A 139 -8.19 9.37 -11.15
N PRO A 140 -7.40 8.68 -10.31
CA PRO A 140 -6.19 9.26 -9.74
C PRO A 140 -5.13 9.46 -10.84
N MET A 141 -4.44 10.59 -10.80
CA MET A 141 -3.37 10.97 -11.72
C MET A 141 -2.23 11.66 -10.96
N VAL A 142 -1.01 11.58 -11.47
CA VAL A 142 0.17 12.25 -10.92
C VAL A 142 0.51 13.43 -11.83
N LEU A 143 0.38 14.65 -11.34
CA LEU A 143 0.38 15.88 -12.15
C LEU A 143 1.55 16.81 -11.81
N ILE A 144 1.96 17.63 -12.78
CA ILE A 144 2.91 18.73 -12.60
C ILE A 144 2.12 20.03 -12.41
N ASN A 145 2.37 20.73 -11.31
CA ASN A 145 1.69 21.99 -10.95
C ASN A 145 0.16 21.87 -11.14
N SER A 146 -0.43 20.79 -10.61
CA SER A 146 -1.87 20.48 -10.64
C SER A 146 -2.55 20.46 -12.02
N THR A 147 -1.77 20.35 -13.11
CA THR A 147 -2.29 20.43 -14.48
C THR A 147 -1.97 19.20 -15.31
N PHE A 148 -2.84 18.89 -16.27
CA PHE A 148 -2.62 17.84 -17.25
C PHE A 148 -2.87 18.32 -18.69
N PRO A 149 -1.98 18.04 -19.67
CA PRO A 149 -0.64 17.46 -19.50
C PRO A 149 0.37 18.50 -18.97
N GLY A 150 1.63 18.08 -18.80
CA GLY A 150 2.69 18.91 -18.23
C GLY A 150 2.99 20.18 -19.04
N PRO A 151 3.60 21.21 -18.40
CA PRO A 151 3.97 22.47 -19.05
C PRO A 151 4.97 22.26 -20.20
N LEU A 152 4.85 23.08 -21.25
CA LEU A 152 5.86 23.16 -22.31
C LEU A 152 7.18 23.72 -21.74
N ILE A 153 8.28 23.06 -22.06
CA ILE A 153 9.62 23.65 -21.98
C ILE A 153 9.99 24.17 -23.38
N GLU A 154 10.29 25.46 -23.48
CA GLU A 154 10.73 26.14 -24.71
C GLU A 154 12.13 26.72 -24.49
N ALA A 155 13.07 26.42 -25.40
CA ALA A 155 14.47 26.82 -25.30
C ALA A 155 15.09 27.10 -26.69
N ASN A 156 16.22 27.81 -26.73
CA ASN A 156 17.08 27.90 -27.90
C ASN A 156 18.24 26.90 -27.80
N GLU A 157 18.81 26.52 -28.94
CA GLU A 157 20.08 25.78 -28.96
C GLU A 157 21.16 26.51 -28.14
N ASN A 158 21.85 25.76 -27.29
CA ASN A 158 22.89 26.17 -26.32
C ASN A 158 22.38 26.88 -25.06
N ASP A 159 21.07 27.00 -24.84
CA ASP A 159 20.53 27.37 -23.51
C ASP A 159 20.84 26.31 -22.44
N GLU A 160 20.89 26.74 -21.18
CA GLU A 160 20.90 25.88 -20.00
C GLU A 160 19.46 25.66 -19.53
N ILE A 161 19.02 24.41 -19.37
CA ILE A 161 17.72 24.08 -18.79
C ILE A 161 17.93 23.71 -17.32
N VAL A 162 17.15 24.34 -16.43
CA VAL A 162 17.13 24.10 -14.99
C VAL A 162 15.70 23.79 -14.58
N VAL A 163 15.47 22.62 -13.99
CA VAL A 163 14.14 22.21 -13.50
C VAL A 163 14.24 21.75 -12.05
N HIS A 164 13.66 22.54 -11.16
CA HIS A 164 13.49 22.19 -9.75
C HIS A 164 12.26 21.30 -9.59
N VAL A 165 12.45 20.01 -9.34
CA VAL A 165 11.38 19.03 -9.18
C VAL A 165 11.21 18.73 -7.70
N HIS A 166 10.11 19.20 -7.12
CA HIS A 166 9.70 18.91 -5.75
C HIS A 166 8.60 17.84 -5.76
N ASN A 167 8.92 16.65 -5.25
CA ASN A 167 7.97 15.53 -5.21
C ASN A 167 7.11 15.60 -3.93
N GLN A 168 5.81 15.84 -4.08
CA GLN A 168 4.79 15.74 -3.04
C GLN A 168 3.85 14.53 -3.23
N ALA A 169 4.01 13.76 -4.31
CA ALA A 169 3.24 12.55 -4.55
C ALA A 169 3.64 11.42 -3.58
N THR A 170 2.75 10.44 -3.44
CA THR A 170 2.88 9.27 -2.56
C THR A 170 4.01 8.33 -2.95
N ASN A 171 4.34 8.30 -4.25
CA ASN A 171 5.38 7.48 -4.87
C ASN A 171 6.66 8.28 -5.14
N ALA A 172 7.81 7.61 -5.23
CA ALA A 172 9.02 8.25 -5.75
C ALA A 172 8.84 8.58 -7.24
N THR A 173 9.63 9.52 -7.76
CA THR A 173 9.55 9.95 -9.17
C THR A 173 10.92 10.31 -9.72
N SER A 174 11.08 10.32 -11.04
CA SER A 174 12.29 10.82 -11.71
C SER A 174 11.93 11.18 -13.14
N ILE A 175 12.33 12.35 -13.62
CA ILE A 175 12.01 12.84 -14.96
C ILE A 175 13.14 12.51 -15.93
N HIS A 176 12.82 11.78 -17.00
CA HIS A 176 13.69 11.62 -18.17
C HIS A 176 13.36 12.66 -19.24
N TRP A 177 14.38 13.03 -20.02
CA TRP A 177 14.35 14.07 -21.04
C TRP A 177 14.49 13.42 -22.42
N HIS A 178 13.37 12.93 -22.95
CA HIS A 178 13.34 11.97 -24.05
C HIS A 178 14.19 12.41 -25.25
N GLY A 179 15.14 11.57 -25.63
CA GLY A 179 16.01 11.78 -26.79
C GLY A 179 17.07 12.89 -26.62
N LEU A 180 17.17 13.58 -25.48
CA LEU A 180 18.25 14.54 -25.24
C LEU A 180 19.59 13.83 -25.02
N TYR A 181 20.66 14.36 -25.60
CA TYR A 181 21.97 13.72 -25.51
C TYR A 181 22.58 13.74 -24.10
N GLN A 182 22.22 14.71 -23.24
CA GLN A 182 22.80 14.85 -21.89
C GLN A 182 24.35 14.79 -21.89
N ASN A 183 24.98 15.42 -22.88
CA ASN A 183 26.41 15.27 -23.16
C ASN A 183 27.27 15.87 -22.02
N GLY A 184 27.97 15.01 -21.28
CA GLY A 184 28.68 15.36 -20.05
C GLY A 184 27.78 15.54 -18.82
N THR A 185 26.46 15.44 -18.97
CA THR A 185 25.43 15.53 -17.92
C THR A 185 24.62 14.24 -17.77
N ALA A 186 25.21 13.08 -18.08
CA ALA A 186 24.54 11.76 -17.97
C ALA A 186 23.85 11.48 -16.62
N HIS A 187 24.30 12.12 -15.52
CA HIS A 187 23.68 12.06 -14.19
C HIS A 187 22.44 12.95 -14.01
N MET A 188 21.99 13.61 -15.08
CA MET A 188 20.75 14.38 -15.18
C MET A 188 19.76 13.73 -16.16
N ASP A 189 20.11 12.57 -16.74
CA ASP A 189 19.27 11.80 -17.66
C ASP A 189 18.00 11.25 -16.98
N GLY A 190 18.00 11.06 -15.66
CA GLY A 190 16.80 10.79 -14.88
C GLY A 190 16.30 9.35 -14.90
N THR A 191 17.11 8.41 -15.39
CA THR A 191 16.72 7.02 -15.62
C THR A 191 17.03 6.15 -14.42
N VAL A 192 16.01 5.56 -13.81
CA VAL A 192 16.13 4.96 -12.47
C VAL A 192 16.79 3.60 -12.51
N GLY A 193 17.80 3.43 -11.65
CA GLY A 193 18.66 2.24 -11.66
C GLY A 193 19.71 2.23 -12.79
N VAL A 194 19.73 3.24 -13.67
CA VAL A 194 20.76 3.41 -14.71
C VAL A 194 21.64 4.62 -14.40
N THR A 195 21.06 5.82 -14.39
CA THR A 195 21.76 7.09 -14.18
C THR A 195 21.46 7.73 -12.83
N ASN A 196 20.23 7.59 -12.33
CA ASN A 196 19.76 8.26 -11.11
C ASN A 196 19.09 7.30 -10.11
N CYS A 197 19.10 7.69 -8.83
CA CYS A 197 18.13 7.21 -7.84
C CYS A 197 16.90 8.14 -7.88
N PRO A 198 15.67 7.65 -7.62
CA PRO A 198 14.47 8.47 -7.75
C PRO A 198 14.31 9.46 -6.59
N ILE A 199 13.61 10.55 -6.86
CA ILE A 199 13.25 11.61 -5.91
C ILE A 199 12.17 11.05 -4.97
N ALA A 200 12.53 10.79 -3.71
CA ALA A 200 11.59 10.27 -2.71
C ALA A 200 10.46 11.28 -2.37
N PRO A 201 9.28 10.81 -1.92
CA PRO A 201 8.19 11.67 -1.45
C PRO A 201 8.62 12.68 -0.38
N GLY A 202 8.29 13.94 -0.59
CA GLY A 202 8.64 15.08 0.27
C GLY A 202 10.00 15.73 -0.03
N HIS A 203 10.76 15.21 -0.99
CA HIS A 203 12.10 15.71 -1.34
C HIS A 203 12.12 16.50 -2.66
N THR A 204 13.22 17.20 -2.89
CA THR A 204 13.45 18.01 -4.10
C THR A 204 14.78 17.61 -4.74
N PHE A 205 14.82 17.56 -6.06
CA PHE A 205 16.04 17.46 -6.85
C PHE A 205 16.02 18.53 -7.96
N THR A 206 17.18 18.92 -8.48
CA THR A 206 17.29 19.90 -9.56
C THR A 206 18.03 19.29 -10.73
N TYR A 207 17.33 19.13 -11.84
CA TYR A 207 17.96 18.80 -13.12
C TYR A 207 18.59 20.08 -13.69
N ARG A 208 19.86 20.01 -14.12
CA ARG A 208 20.59 21.14 -14.71
C ARG A 208 21.50 20.65 -15.83
N PHE A 209 21.22 21.01 -17.07
CA PHE A 209 21.99 20.58 -18.24
C PHE A 209 21.93 21.61 -19.39
N ASN A 210 22.93 21.57 -20.27
CA ASN A 210 23.00 22.45 -21.45
C ASN A 210 22.55 21.71 -22.70
N VAL A 211 21.80 22.38 -23.58
CA VAL A 211 21.29 21.79 -24.81
C VAL A 211 22.19 22.15 -26.00
N THR A 212 23.35 21.51 -26.11
CA THR A 212 24.35 21.81 -27.15
C THR A 212 24.27 20.88 -28.35
N GLY A 213 24.18 21.40 -29.58
CA GLY A 213 24.22 20.60 -30.80
C GLY A 213 22.95 19.80 -31.07
N GLN A 214 21.81 20.21 -30.51
CA GLN A 214 20.54 19.50 -30.58
C GLN A 214 19.37 20.48 -30.64
N THR A 215 18.45 20.26 -31.58
CA THR A 215 17.24 21.09 -31.81
C THR A 215 16.06 20.22 -32.23
N GLY A 216 14.85 20.78 -32.28
CA GLY A 216 13.61 20.12 -32.73
C GLY A 216 12.66 19.71 -31.59
N THR A 217 11.81 18.73 -31.87
CA THR A 217 10.70 18.30 -30.99
C THR A 217 11.05 17.09 -30.11
N TYR A 218 10.91 17.28 -28.79
CA TYR A 218 11.15 16.29 -27.74
C TYR A 218 10.04 16.37 -26.69
N TRP A 219 10.16 15.57 -25.63
CA TRP A 219 9.24 15.53 -24.51
C TRP A 219 9.98 15.07 -23.26
N TYR A 220 9.31 15.11 -22.12
CA TYR A 220 9.80 14.56 -20.86
C TYR A 220 8.70 13.73 -20.22
N HIS A 221 9.08 12.73 -19.43
CA HIS A 221 8.15 11.85 -18.73
C HIS A 221 8.78 11.26 -17.46
N SER A 222 7.96 10.65 -16.61
CA SER A 222 8.51 9.85 -15.51
C SER A 222 9.18 8.57 -16.01
N HIS A 223 10.36 8.27 -15.47
CA HIS A 223 11.11 7.02 -15.66
C HIS A 223 11.18 6.22 -14.34
N VAL A 224 10.04 6.19 -13.62
CA VAL A 224 9.78 5.32 -12.46
C VAL A 224 8.60 4.43 -12.77
N SER A 225 8.87 3.15 -13.06
CA SER A 225 7.84 2.16 -13.42
C SER A 225 6.89 2.75 -14.48
N MET A 226 5.58 2.53 -14.34
CA MET A 226 4.55 3.01 -15.26
C MET A 226 3.95 4.39 -14.91
N GLN A 227 4.60 5.17 -14.05
CA GLN A 227 4.08 6.47 -13.57
C GLN A 227 3.84 7.51 -14.68
N ALA A 228 4.43 7.34 -15.88
CA ALA A 228 4.10 8.16 -17.05
C ALA A 228 2.63 8.03 -17.47
N SER A 229 2.06 6.82 -17.48
CA SER A 229 0.65 6.56 -17.84
C SER A 229 -0.35 7.00 -16.76
N ASP A 230 0.15 7.35 -15.58
CA ASP A 230 -0.62 8.03 -14.54
C ASP A 230 -0.61 9.57 -14.68
N GLY A 231 0.10 10.15 -15.65
CA GLY A 231 -0.04 11.56 -16.04
C GLY A 231 1.25 12.39 -16.08
N LEU A 232 2.40 11.86 -15.66
CA LEU A 232 3.68 12.57 -15.70
C LEU A 232 4.31 12.53 -17.09
N VAL A 233 3.77 13.33 -18.01
CA VAL A 233 4.25 13.57 -19.38
C VAL A 233 4.09 15.05 -19.76
N GLY A 234 5.00 15.60 -20.58
CA GLY A 234 4.87 16.95 -21.14
C GLY A 234 5.90 17.28 -22.24
N PRO A 235 5.68 18.34 -23.04
CA PRO A 235 6.48 18.60 -24.23
C PRO A 235 7.73 19.45 -23.99
N LEU A 236 8.74 19.29 -24.85
CA LEU A 236 9.99 20.04 -24.83
C LEU A 236 10.40 20.41 -26.26
N VAL A 237 10.51 21.70 -26.57
CA VAL A 237 10.92 22.20 -27.89
C VAL A 237 12.20 23.01 -27.77
N ILE A 238 13.16 22.72 -28.66
CA ILE A 238 14.44 23.43 -28.75
C ILE A 238 14.59 24.05 -30.14
N HIS A 239 14.55 25.37 -30.22
CA HIS A 239 14.63 26.09 -31.49
C HIS A 239 16.04 26.17 -32.05
N ASN A 240 16.12 26.06 -33.38
CA ASN A 240 17.34 26.26 -34.15
C ASN A 240 17.41 27.68 -34.72
N ARG A 241 18.58 28.31 -34.66
CA ARG A 241 18.84 29.62 -35.30
C ARG A 241 18.57 29.63 -36.81
N GLN A 242 18.59 28.46 -37.45
CA GLN A 242 18.32 28.24 -38.86
C GLN A 242 17.01 27.45 -39.12
N GLU A 243 16.12 27.29 -38.12
CA GLU A 243 14.93 26.41 -38.24
C GLU A 243 14.08 26.72 -39.48
N LYS A 244 13.91 28.00 -39.83
CA LYS A 244 13.16 28.46 -41.02
C LYS A 244 13.83 28.13 -42.36
N GLU A 245 15.15 27.89 -42.37
CA GLU A 245 15.89 27.42 -43.55
C GLU A 245 15.98 25.87 -43.59
N LEU A 246 15.97 25.23 -42.42
CA LEU A 246 16.06 23.78 -42.28
C LEU A 246 14.75 23.09 -42.68
N GLN A 247 13.59 23.57 -42.19
CA GLN A 247 12.26 22.96 -42.37
C GLN A 247 11.73 22.92 -43.82
N LYS A 248 12.38 23.61 -44.77
CA LYS A 248 12.08 23.73 -46.23
C LYS A 248 10.69 24.22 -46.64
N LEU A 249 9.66 24.13 -45.80
CA LEU A 249 8.36 24.76 -45.99
C LEU A 249 8.21 25.99 -45.11
N ALA A 250 7.50 27.00 -45.63
CA ALA A 250 7.14 28.19 -44.86
C ALA A 250 5.87 27.92 -44.04
N TYR A 251 5.93 28.22 -42.74
CA TYR A 251 4.81 28.27 -41.82
C TYR A 251 4.90 29.56 -40.99
N LYS A 252 3.79 29.97 -40.36
CA LYS A 252 3.77 31.14 -39.45
C LYS A 252 3.22 30.84 -38.05
N GLN A 253 2.41 29.79 -37.91
CA GLN A 253 1.96 29.28 -36.62
C GLN A 253 2.68 27.95 -36.33
N ASP A 254 3.01 27.69 -35.07
CA ASP A 254 3.68 26.47 -34.61
C ASP A 254 3.04 26.03 -33.29
N ARG A 255 2.66 24.76 -33.15
CA ARG A 255 1.88 24.22 -32.03
C ARG A 255 2.23 22.77 -31.70
N VAL A 256 2.04 22.36 -30.46
CA VAL A 256 2.23 20.95 -30.02
C VAL A 256 0.91 20.17 -30.06
N VAL A 257 1.02 18.89 -30.45
CA VAL A 257 -0.07 17.89 -30.43
C VAL A 257 0.43 16.65 -29.68
N LEU A 258 -0.02 16.46 -28.46
CA LEU A 258 0.23 15.25 -27.66
C LEU A 258 -0.87 14.21 -27.94
N LEU A 259 -0.47 13.00 -28.32
CA LEU A 259 -1.34 11.82 -28.43
C LEU A 259 -1.01 10.87 -27.29
N SER A 260 -2.02 10.40 -26.56
CA SER A 260 -1.85 9.49 -25.42
C SER A 260 -2.96 8.44 -25.43
N ASP A 261 -2.63 7.21 -25.07
CA ASP A 261 -3.64 6.30 -24.53
C ASP A 261 -4.07 6.74 -23.12
N HIS A 262 -5.19 6.22 -22.64
CA HIS A 262 -5.74 6.58 -21.33
C HIS A 262 -6.33 5.36 -20.62
N TYR A 263 -5.68 5.00 -19.52
CA TYR A 263 -6.14 3.99 -18.56
C TYR A 263 -7.07 4.63 -17.52
N TYR A 264 -8.10 3.91 -17.08
CA TYR A 264 -8.95 4.31 -15.95
C TYR A 264 -8.41 3.83 -14.60
N ASP A 265 -7.83 2.64 -14.60
CA ASP A 265 -7.21 2.03 -13.42
C ASP A 265 -5.74 2.48 -13.26
N PRO A 266 -5.22 2.63 -12.02
CA PRO A 266 -3.87 3.13 -11.80
C PRO A 266 -2.81 2.14 -12.32
N SER A 267 -1.69 2.66 -12.84
CA SER A 267 -0.63 1.84 -13.42
C SER A 267 -0.12 0.76 -12.46
N SER A 268 0.04 1.10 -11.18
CA SER A 268 0.47 0.16 -10.12
C SER A 268 -0.50 -0.99 -9.82
N GLN A 269 -1.78 -0.88 -10.19
CA GLN A 269 -2.74 -1.99 -10.15
C GLN A 269 -2.57 -2.92 -11.36
N LEU A 270 -2.34 -2.34 -12.54
CA LEU A 270 -2.19 -3.07 -13.80
C LEU A 270 -0.85 -3.83 -13.87
N SER A 271 0.26 -3.24 -13.41
CA SER A 271 1.56 -3.93 -13.31
C SER A 271 1.54 -5.15 -12.38
N MET A 272 0.64 -5.18 -11.38
CA MET A 272 0.44 -6.35 -10.52
C MET A 272 -0.27 -7.51 -11.21
N GLN A 273 -1.02 -7.24 -12.28
CA GLN A 273 -1.73 -8.23 -13.08
C GLN A 273 -0.82 -8.73 -14.21
N TYR A 274 -0.33 -7.81 -15.05
CA TYR A 274 0.48 -8.10 -16.23
C TYR A 274 1.77 -8.90 -15.92
N LEU A 275 2.45 -8.62 -14.82
CA LEU A 275 3.69 -9.34 -14.45
C LEU A 275 3.46 -10.71 -13.78
N ALA A 276 2.20 -11.17 -13.64
CA ALA A 276 1.90 -12.47 -13.09
C ALA A 276 2.32 -13.63 -14.03
N PRO A 277 2.45 -14.87 -13.53
CA PRO A 277 2.49 -16.06 -14.38
C PRO A 277 1.18 -16.22 -15.16
N GLY A 278 1.25 -16.40 -16.48
CA GLY A 278 0.09 -16.64 -17.33
C GLY A 278 -0.48 -15.40 -18.04
N SER A 279 0.18 -14.24 -17.91
CA SER A 279 -0.13 -13.01 -18.66
C SER A 279 1.04 -12.67 -19.62
N GLU A 280 1.45 -13.66 -20.40
CA GLU A 280 2.45 -13.50 -21.46
C GLU A 280 1.81 -12.87 -22.72
N ASN A 281 2.39 -11.76 -23.21
CA ASN A 281 1.87 -10.93 -24.30
C ASN A 281 0.39 -10.53 -24.07
N ASP A 282 0.05 -10.23 -22.82
CA ASP A 282 -1.29 -9.90 -22.32
C ASP A 282 -1.31 -8.44 -21.79
N GLU A 283 -0.78 -7.50 -22.58
CA GLU A 283 -0.64 -6.10 -22.18
C GLU A 283 -1.99 -5.47 -21.82
N PRO A 284 -2.09 -4.73 -20.70
CA PRO A 284 -3.29 -3.99 -20.34
C PRO A 284 -3.76 -3.09 -21.49
N VAL A 285 -4.93 -3.41 -22.07
CA VAL A 285 -5.50 -2.67 -23.21
C VAL A 285 -6.17 -1.38 -22.72
N PRO A 286 -5.74 -0.19 -23.17
CA PRO A 286 -6.27 1.08 -22.70
C PRO A 286 -7.73 1.28 -23.17
N PRO A 287 -8.67 1.64 -22.28
CA PRO A 287 -10.07 1.86 -22.66
C PRO A 287 -10.28 3.12 -23.51
N SER A 288 -9.41 4.13 -23.48
CA SER A 288 -9.57 5.33 -24.32
C SER A 288 -8.25 5.99 -24.72
N ALA A 289 -8.35 7.13 -25.39
CA ALA A 289 -7.25 7.96 -25.88
C ALA A 289 -7.56 9.46 -25.71
N LEU A 290 -6.51 10.29 -25.77
CA LEU A 290 -6.57 11.75 -25.57
C LEU A 290 -5.73 12.49 -26.64
N ILE A 291 -6.22 13.66 -27.06
CA ILE A 291 -5.45 14.65 -27.83
C ILE A 291 -5.26 15.89 -26.95
N ASN A 292 -4.02 16.34 -26.73
CA ASN A 292 -3.69 17.46 -25.81
C ASN A 292 -4.40 17.35 -24.43
N GLY A 293 -4.48 16.12 -23.92
CA GLY A 293 -5.13 15.79 -22.64
C GLY A 293 -6.66 15.87 -22.63
N ARG A 294 -7.33 15.85 -23.79
CA ARG A 294 -8.79 15.97 -23.93
C ARG A 294 -9.39 14.81 -24.73
N ASN A 295 -10.58 14.38 -24.31
CA ASN A 295 -11.56 13.62 -25.09
C ASN A 295 -12.96 13.84 -24.45
N VAL A 296 -14.04 13.32 -25.04
CA VAL A 296 -15.41 13.39 -24.48
C VAL A 296 -16.08 12.01 -24.59
N ARG A 297 -16.13 11.28 -23.47
CA ARG A 297 -16.81 9.98 -23.37
C ARG A 297 -18.30 10.10 -23.11
N ASN A 298 -19.05 9.14 -23.65
CA ASN A 298 -20.43 8.94 -23.28
C ASN A 298 -20.55 8.14 -21.96
N CYS A 299 -20.75 8.82 -20.84
CA CYS A 299 -20.92 8.16 -19.54
C CYS A 299 -22.08 7.15 -19.46
N THR A 300 -23.04 7.12 -20.39
CA THR A 300 -24.11 6.10 -20.36
C THR A 300 -23.65 4.69 -20.75
N SER A 301 -22.47 4.54 -21.38
CA SER A 301 -21.88 3.22 -21.69
C SER A 301 -20.88 2.73 -20.63
N LEU A 302 -20.62 3.52 -19.59
CA LEU A 302 -19.67 3.20 -18.51
C LEU A 302 -20.35 3.26 -17.12
N PRO A 303 -21.42 2.46 -16.87
CA PRO A 303 -22.27 2.59 -15.68
C PRO A 303 -21.54 2.29 -14.36
N ASP A 304 -20.50 1.46 -14.39
CA ASP A 304 -19.70 1.05 -13.22
C ASP A 304 -18.51 1.98 -12.94
N ARG A 305 -18.26 2.98 -13.80
CA ARG A 305 -17.18 3.97 -13.66
C ARG A 305 -17.72 5.31 -13.14
N ASN A 306 -16.92 6.03 -12.36
CA ASN A 306 -17.25 7.38 -11.89
C ASN A 306 -17.09 8.41 -13.02
N CYS A 307 -18.08 8.53 -13.89
CA CYS A 307 -18.02 9.32 -15.12
C CYS A 307 -18.89 10.59 -15.07
N SER A 308 -18.33 11.71 -15.55
CA SER A 308 -19.06 12.95 -15.85
C SER A 308 -18.47 13.64 -17.07
N SER A 309 -19.26 13.75 -18.15
CA SER A 309 -18.95 14.53 -19.36
C SER A 309 -19.32 16.02 -19.24
N THR A 310 -19.64 16.50 -18.03
CA THR A 310 -20.05 17.90 -17.81
C THR A 310 -18.84 18.84 -17.89
N GLY A 311 -18.82 19.72 -18.89
CA GLY A 311 -17.76 20.72 -19.06
C GLY A 311 -16.48 20.18 -19.70
N LEU A 312 -16.60 19.14 -20.54
CA LEU A 312 -15.52 18.63 -21.37
C LEU A 312 -15.77 18.97 -22.84
N ASP A 313 -14.70 19.33 -23.53
CA ASP A 313 -14.66 19.67 -24.95
C ASP A 313 -13.51 18.91 -25.64
N ASN A 314 -13.71 18.54 -26.91
CA ASN A 314 -12.67 18.00 -27.77
C ASN A 314 -11.58 19.05 -28.03
N ALA A 315 -10.33 18.63 -28.21
CA ALA A 315 -9.20 19.54 -28.47
C ALA A 315 -9.43 20.42 -29.72
N LEU A 316 -9.19 21.73 -29.60
CA LEU A 316 -9.51 22.74 -30.62
C LEU A 316 -8.26 23.41 -31.20
N PHE A 317 -7.98 23.14 -32.46
CA PHE A 317 -6.93 23.76 -33.25
C PHE A 317 -7.52 24.87 -34.12
N ASP A 318 -7.61 26.08 -33.57
CA ASP A 318 -8.14 27.26 -34.29
C ASP A 318 -7.02 28.01 -35.03
N LEU A 319 -6.90 27.76 -36.34
CA LEU A 319 -5.78 28.13 -37.21
C LEU A 319 -6.08 29.32 -38.13
N SER A 320 -5.03 29.95 -38.66
CA SER A 320 -5.15 31.02 -39.67
C SER A 320 -5.61 30.49 -41.02
N SER A 321 -6.62 31.14 -41.63
CA SER A 321 -7.02 30.86 -43.01
C SER A 321 -5.98 31.24 -44.07
N ASN A 322 -5.00 32.06 -43.71
CA ASN A 322 -4.12 32.75 -44.66
C ASN A 322 -2.70 32.17 -44.68
N GLU A 323 -2.36 31.29 -43.72
CA GLU A 323 -0.97 30.94 -43.39
C GLU A 323 -0.85 29.48 -42.95
N SER A 324 0.13 28.76 -43.47
CA SER A 324 0.39 27.36 -43.08
C SER A 324 0.87 27.27 -41.62
N THR A 325 0.46 26.19 -40.97
CA THR A 325 0.72 25.88 -39.54
C THR A 325 1.60 24.65 -39.42
N ARG A 326 2.62 24.71 -38.57
CA ARG A 326 3.38 23.55 -38.11
C ARG A 326 2.66 22.93 -36.89
N LEU A 327 2.48 21.61 -36.92
CA LEU A 327 1.97 20.82 -35.81
C LEU A 327 3.05 19.80 -35.40
N ARG A 328 3.50 19.88 -34.15
CA ARG A 328 4.54 19.03 -33.56
C ARG A 328 3.87 17.88 -32.81
N ILE A 329 3.73 16.75 -33.49
CA ILE A 329 3.00 15.57 -32.99
C ILE A 329 3.96 14.71 -32.17
N ILE A 330 3.53 14.29 -30.98
CA ILE A 330 4.28 13.46 -30.04
C ILE A 330 3.36 12.35 -29.54
N ASN A 331 3.76 11.08 -29.71
CA ASN A 331 3.07 9.97 -29.06
C ASN A 331 3.67 9.71 -27.68
N VAL A 332 2.92 10.05 -26.63
CA VAL A 332 3.29 9.91 -25.21
C VAL A 332 2.56 8.72 -24.54
N ALA A 333 1.92 7.87 -25.34
CA ALA A 333 1.21 6.67 -24.90
C ALA A 333 2.13 5.66 -24.20
N ALA A 334 1.54 4.85 -23.33
CA ALA A 334 2.22 3.73 -22.69
C ALA A 334 2.28 2.48 -23.58
N PHE A 335 1.34 2.32 -24.51
CA PHE A 335 1.25 1.13 -25.37
C PHE A 335 0.82 1.47 -26.81
N ALA A 336 -0.20 2.31 -26.99
CA ALA A 336 -0.86 2.43 -28.29
C ALA A 336 0.01 3.06 -29.41
N GLU A 337 0.10 2.36 -30.55
CA GLU A 337 0.38 3.00 -31.85
C GLU A 337 -0.85 3.78 -32.30
N PHE A 338 -0.67 5.04 -32.69
CA PHE A 338 -1.74 5.87 -33.26
C PHE A 338 -1.60 6.00 -34.77
N SER A 339 -2.71 5.90 -35.48
CA SER A 339 -2.86 6.41 -36.85
C SER A 339 -3.59 7.76 -36.79
N LEU A 340 -2.88 8.84 -37.07
CA LEU A 340 -3.37 10.22 -37.08
C LEU A 340 -3.70 10.67 -38.51
N GLN A 341 -4.85 11.32 -38.69
CA GLN A 341 -5.21 11.99 -39.94
C GLN A 341 -6.03 13.26 -39.70
N ILE A 342 -6.13 14.10 -40.73
CA ILE A 342 -7.03 15.26 -40.74
C ILE A 342 -7.95 15.11 -41.96
N ASP A 343 -9.27 15.16 -41.72
CA ASP A 343 -10.27 14.98 -42.77
C ASP A 343 -10.05 16.00 -43.90
N GLU A 344 -10.06 15.53 -45.15
CA GLU A 344 -9.92 16.34 -46.38
C GLU A 344 -8.58 17.11 -46.54
N HIS A 345 -7.56 16.85 -45.71
CA HIS A 345 -6.26 17.53 -45.79
C HIS A 345 -5.07 16.56 -45.94
N GLU A 346 -4.20 16.82 -46.93
CA GLU A 346 -2.81 16.35 -46.91
C GLU A 346 -1.94 17.30 -46.07
N PHE A 347 -0.87 16.76 -45.50
CA PHE A 347 0.13 17.50 -44.73
C PHE A 347 1.54 16.95 -45.00
N SER A 348 2.56 17.81 -44.92
CA SER A 348 3.95 17.42 -45.20
C SER A 348 4.74 17.17 -43.92
N VAL A 349 5.29 15.97 -43.74
CA VAL A 349 6.25 15.67 -42.68
C VAL A 349 7.55 16.44 -42.93
N THR A 350 8.07 17.13 -41.91
CA THR A 350 9.23 18.05 -41.99
C THR A 350 10.26 17.83 -40.87
N GLU A 351 9.93 17.07 -39.83
CA GLU A 351 10.85 16.67 -38.77
C GLU A 351 10.49 15.27 -38.27
N VAL A 352 11.49 14.45 -37.92
CA VAL A 352 11.34 13.14 -37.27
C VAL A 352 12.23 13.12 -36.04
N ASP A 353 11.67 12.93 -34.85
CA ASP A 353 12.39 12.87 -33.57
C ASP A 353 13.42 14.00 -33.39
N GLY A 354 13.09 15.23 -33.81
CA GLY A 354 14.00 16.38 -33.79
C GLY A 354 15.11 16.37 -34.85
N THR A 355 14.95 15.64 -35.95
CA THR A 355 15.81 15.67 -37.14
C THR A 355 15.00 16.24 -38.30
N ASP A 356 15.41 17.39 -38.84
CA ASP A 356 14.76 17.99 -40.02
C ASP A 356 14.84 17.03 -41.23
N VAL A 357 13.71 16.78 -41.89
CA VAL A 357 13.62 15.93 -43.10
C VAL A 357 13.04 16.70 -44.27
N HIS A 358 13.35 16.25 -45.49
CA HIS A 358 12.78 16.83 -46.70
C HIS A 358 11.25 16.64 -46.73
N PRO A 359 10.45 17.66 -47.13
CA PRO A 359 9.00 17.61 -47.02
C PRO A 359 8.35 16.44 -47.76
N GLN A 360 7.71 15.54 -47.02
CA GLN A 360 7.04 14.34 -47.55
C GLN A 360 5.53 14.42 -47.30
N SER A 361 4.73 14.55 -48.36
CA SER A 361 3.26 14.69 -48.26
C SER A 361 2.59 13.35 -47.96
N ILE A 362 1.71 13.33 -46.95
CA ILE A 362 0.86 12.20 -46.55
C ILE A 362 -0.49 12.74 -46.03
N HIS A 363 -1.53 11.91 -46.02
CA HIS A 363 -2.84 12.24 -45.39
C HIS A 363 -3.08 11.51 -44.07
N ARG A 364 -2.29 10.47 -43.78
CA ARG A 364 -2.37 9.61 -42.59
C ARG A 364 -0.96 9.27 -42.11
N LEU A 365 -0.74 9.36 -40.80
CA LEU A 365 0.55 9.19 -40.12
C LEU A 365 0.40 8.14 -39.02
N ASN A 366 1.06 6.99 -39.18
CA ASN A 366 1.26 6.07 -38.06
C ASN A 366 2.43 6.57 -37.20
N ILE A 367 2.26 6.55 -35.88
CA ILE A 367 3.22 7.04 -34.90
C ILE A 367 3.22 6.11 -33.67
N ASN A 368 4.33 5.43 -33.46
CA ASN A 368 4.54 4.53 -32.32
C ASN A 368 4.85 5.32 -31.03
N PRO A 369 4.69 4.73 -29.82
CA PRO A 369 5.13 5.33 -28.56
C PRO A 369 6.55 5.92 -28.63
N ALA A 370 6.78 7.04 -27.93
CA ALA A 370 8.01 7.83 -27.91
C ALA A 370 8.43 8.54 -29.22
N GLN A 371 7.78 8.25 -30.35
CA GLN A 371 8.08 8.94 -31.61
C GLN A 371 7.47 10.34 -31.69
N ARG A 372 8.11 11.22 -32.46
CA ARG A 372 7.68 12.59 -32.77
C ARG A 372 7.80 12.87 -34.26
N TYR A 373 6.80 13.54 -34.81
CA TYR A 373 6.81 14.04 -36.18
C TYR A 373 6.32 15.48 -36.21
N SER A 374 7.04 16.38 -36.88
CA SER A 374 6.46 17.68 -37.26
C SER A 374 5.82 17.57 -38.63
N ILE A 375 4.58 18.05 -38.74
CA ILE A 375 3.88 18.20 -40.01
C ILE A 375 3.60 19.68 -40.29
N VAL A 376 3.58 20.05 -41.56
CA VAL A 376 3.11 21.38 -42.02
C VAL A 376 1.77 21.19 -42.73
N LEU A 377 0.72 21.76 -42.13
CA LEU A 377 -0.64 21.82 -42.64
C LEU A 377 -0.86 23.17 -43.34
N SER A 378 -1.45 23.16 -44.53
CA SER A 378 -1.81 24.38 -45.27
C SER A 378 -3.32 24.61 -45.25
N PRO A 379 -3.79 25.87 -45.21
CA PRO A 379 -5.22 26.16 -45.14
C PRO A 379 -5.97 25.76 -46.41
N PRO A 380 -7.24 25.34 -46.31
CA PRO A 380 -8.06 24.92 -47.44
C PRO A 380 -8.49 26.11 -48.31
N ALA A 381 -8.70 25.86 -49.61
CA ALA A 381 -9.09 26.90 -50.57
C ALA A 381 -10.47 27.53 -50.29
N ALA A 382 -11.34 26.83 -49.54
CA ALA A 382 -12.56 27.35 -48.94
C ALA A 382 -12.81 26.58 -47.63
N PRO A 383 -13.24 27.26 -46.54
CA PRO A 383 -13.42 26.64 -45.24
C PRO A 383 -14.77 25.92 -45.15
N LYS A 384 -14.87 24.97 -44.22
CA LYS A 384 -16.16 24.38 -43.81
C LYS A 384 -16.75 25.05 -42.58
N GLU A 385 -18.06 25.23 -42.60
CA GLU A 385 -18.84 25.62 -41.44
C GLU A 385 -18.77 24.49 -40.39
N GLY A 386 -18.30 24.83 -39.18
CA GLY A 386 -17.95 23.87 -38.13
C GLY A 386 -16.50 23.33 -38.17
N GLY A 387 -15.76 23.51 -39.26
CA GLY A 387 -14.38 23.04 -39.40
C GLY A 387 -14.25 21.57 -39.87
N TYR A 388 -13.16 20.92 -39.45
CA TYR A 388 -12.74 19.57 -39.88
C TYR A 388 -12.35 18.71 -38.67
N TRP A 389 -12.47 17.39 -38.77
CA TRP A 389 -11.97 16.46 -37.77
C TRP A 389 -10.46 16.20 -37.93
N MET A 390 -9.75 16.23 -36.81
CA MET A 390 -8.50 15.50 -36.60
C MET A 390 -8.87 14.19 -35.90
N ARG A 391 -8.46 13.05 -36.46
CA ARG A 391 -8.70 11.72 -35.88
C ARG A 391 -7.39 11.11 -35.46
N ALA A 392 -7.27 10.65 -34.23
CA ALA A 392 -6.20 9.75 -33.81
C ALA A 392 -6.83 8.42 -33.38
N ARG A 393 -6.56 7.35 -34.15
CA ARG A 393 -7.07 6.00 -33.87
C ARG A 393 -5.95 5.11 -33.32
N MET A 394 -6.19 4.43 -32.21
CA MET A 394 -5.33 3.37 -31.70
C MET A 394 -5.42 2.15 -32.63
N VAL A 395 -4.28 1.60 -33.06
CA VAL A 395 -4.25 0.44 -33.95
C VAL A 395 -4.56 -0.84 -33.15
N THR A 396 -5.85 -1.19 -33.07
CA THR A 396 -6.34 -2.28 -32.20
C THR A 396 -5.81 -3.67 -32.54
N HIS A 397 -5.25 -3.87 -33.74
CA HIS A 397 -4.57 -5.13 -34.10
C HIS A 397 -3.29 -5.38 -33.26
N CYS A 398 -2.74 -4.34 -32.62
CA CYS A 398 -1.59 -4.46 -31.71
C CYS A 398 -1.99 -4.90 -30.29
N PHE A 399 -3.28 -5.15 -30.02
CA PHE A 399 -3.81 -5.52 -28.70
C PHE A 399 -4.13 -7.01 -28.62
N ALA A 400 -3.75 -7.66 -27.52
CA ALA A 400 -3.93 -9.09 -27.31
C ALA A 400 -5.40 -9.54 -27.14
N TYR A 401 -6.26 -8.63 -26.66
CA TYR A 401 -7.68 -8.89 -26.40
C TYR A 401 -8.55 -7.65 -26.65
N GLU A 402 -9.84 -7.85 -26.89
CA GLU A 402 -10.83 -6.78 -26.97
C GLU A 402 -11.24 -6.33 -25.56
N ASN A 403 -10.91 -5.10 -25.17
CA ASN A 403 -11.41 -4.49 -23.94
C ASN A 403 -12.86 -3.99 -24.18
N PRO A 404 -13.89 -4.45 -23.42
CA PRO A 404 -15.28 -4.03 -23.64
C PRO A 404 -15.57 -2.57 -23.29
N GLU A 405 -14.67 -1.88 -22.58
CA GLU A 405 -14.76 -0.42 -22.36
C GLU A 405 -14.12 0.40 -23.50
N LEU A 406 -13.44 -0.23 -24.47
CA LEU A 406 -12.65 0.45 -25.50
C LEU A 406 -13.47 1.40 -26.39
N GLU A 407 -12.91 2.57 -26.67
CA GLU A 407 -13.28 3.42 -27.80
C GLU A 407 -11.98 3.88 -28.48
N GLU A 408 -11.73 3.36 -29.69
CA GLU A 408 -10.38 3.35 -30.28
C GLU A 408 -9.98 4.65 -30.98
N GLU A 409 -10.91 5.57 -31.26
CA GLU A 409 -10.65 6.81 -31.99
C GLU A 409 -11.01 8.06 -31.16
N VAL A 410 -10.04 8.93 -30.91
CA VAL A 410 -10.24 10.25 -30.28
C VAL A 410 -10.25 11.37 -31.32
N TRP A 411 -11.17 12.32 -31.16
CA TRP A 411 -11.47 13.35 -32.16
C TRP A 411 -11.07 14.75 -31.66
N GLY A 412 -10.24 15.46 -32.44
CA GLY A 412 -9.96 16.89 -32.30
C GLY A 412 -10.64 17.70 -33.41
N ILE A 413 -10.79 19.01 -33.22
CA ILE A 413 -11.44 19.93 -34.17
C ILE A 413 -10.39 20.87 -34.75
N VAL A 414 -10.24 20.89 -36.07
CA VAL A 414 -9.42 21.87 -36.81
C VAL A 414 -10.34 22.92 -37.42
N ARG A 415 -10.16 24.18 -37.03
CA ARG A 415 -10.92 25.34 -37.52
C ARG A 415 -9.99 26.30 -38.24
N PHE A 416 -10.49 27.00 -39.26
CA PHE A 416 -9.78 28.08 -39.95
C PHE A 416 -10.59 29.37 -39.85
N HIS A 417 -10.05 30.40 -39.22
CA HIS A 417 -10.73 31.69 -39.04
C HIS A 417 -10.24 32.77 -40.02
N TYR A 418 -11.15 33.66 -40.42
CA TYR A 418 -10.92 34.75 -41.36
C TYR A 418 -11.08 36.10 -40.64
N GLU A 419 -10.11 37.00 -40.83
CA GLU A 419 -9.97 38.23 -40.03
C GLU A 419 -11.16 39.21 -40.14
N GLU A 420 -11.97 39.13 -41.20
CA GLU A 420 -13.07 40.06 -41.46
C GLU A 420 -14.35 39.81 -40.63
N LYS A 421 -14.45 38.70 -39.88
CA LYS A 421 -15.65 38.38 -39.07
C LYS A 421 -15.34 37.81 -37.68
N ARG A 422 -15.02 38.70 -36.75
CA ARG A 422 -15.11 38.43 -35.29
C ARG A 422 -16.36 39.10 -34.69
N GLU A 423 -17.54 38.75 -35.20
CA GLU A 423 -18.82 39.17 -34.59
C GLU A 423 -19.06 38.39 -33.29
N GLU A 424 -19.54 39.06 -32.25
CA GLU A 424 -19.78 38.49 -30.90
C GLU A 424 -21.07 37.65 -30.84
N THR A 425 -21.15 36.59 -31.64
CA THR A 425 -22.16 35.53 -31.47
C THR A 425 -21.67 34.52 -30.43
N GLY A 426 -22.53 34.16 -29.47
CA GLY A 426 -22.21 33.18 -28.42
C GLY A 426 -21.74 31.84 -28.99
N VAL A 427 -20.87 31.16 -28.23
CA VAL A 427 -20.16 29.94 -28.67
C VAL A 427 -21.08 28.72 -28.66
N ASP A 428 -21.92 28.60 -29.68
CA ASP A 428 -22.49 27.31 -30.11
C ASP A 428 -21.46 26.62 -31.01
N LEU A 429 -20.80 25.57 -30.50
CA LEU A 429 -19.82 24.78 -31.26
C LEU A 429 -20.52 23.89 -32.29
N LEU A 430 -20.72 24.43 -33.51
CA LEU A 430 -21.18 23.65 -34.65
C LEU A 430 -20.21 22.49 -34.94
N ARG A 431 -20.69 21.26 -34.72
CA ARG A 431 -19.92 20.02 -34.91
C ARG A 431 -19.44 19.86 -36.37
N PRO A 432 -18.15 19.60 -36.64
CA PRO A 432 -17.61 19.44 -37.99
C PRO A 432 -18.37 18.43 -38.86
N ASN A 433 -18.53 18.76 -40.15
CA ASN A 433 -19.16 17.94 -41.19
C ASN A 433 -18.19 17.51 -42.30
N SER A 434 -16.89 17.49 -41.99
CA SER A 434 -15.86 16.93 -42.85
C SER A 434 -16.04 15.42 -43.07
N LYS A 435 -15.42 14.92 -44.13
CA LYS A 435 -15.44 13.51 -44.52
C LYS A 435 -14.09 12.87 -44.25
N ASP A 436 -14.18 11.65 -43.73
CA ASP A 436 -13.07 10.71 -43.68
C ASP A 436 -12.55 10.38 -45.10
N TRP A 437 -11.29 9.95 -45.16
CA TRP A 437 -10.62 9.48 -46.36
C TRP A 437 -11.17 8.09 -46.77
N PRO A 438 -11.41 7.82 -48.06
CA PRO A 438 -11.97 6.55 -48.52
C PRO A 438 -11.00 5.36 -48.41
N GLU A 439 -9.71 5.61 -48.21
CA GLU A 439 -8.67 4.61 -48.00
C GLU A 439 -8.83 3.89 -46.66
N ILE A 440 -8.99 2.56 -46.70
CA ILE A 440 -9.02 1.68 -45.52
C ILE A 440 -7.81 1.98 -44.62
N ILE A 441 -8.04 2.06 -43.30
CA ILE A 441 -6.98 2.28 -42.30
C ILE A 441 -6.07 1.04 -42.28
N GLU A 442 -4.76 1.27 -42.27
CA GLU A 442 -3.78 0.19 -42.20
C GLU A 442 -3.78 -0.42 -40.80
N VAL A 443 -3.94 -1.75 -40.74
CA VAL A 443 -3.99 -2.52 -39.49
C VAL A 443 -2.66 -3.18 -39.12
N GLU A 444 -1.62 -3.05 -39.96
CA GLU A 444 -0.27 -3.51 -39.59
C GLU A 444 0.42 -2.49 -38.66
N CYS A 445 0.78 -2.92 -37.45
CA CYS A 445 1.53 -2.14 -36.47
C CYS A 445 2.98 -1.93 -36.96
N ARG A 446 3.36 -0.72 -37.41
CA ARG A 446 4.68 -0.47 -38.01
C ARG A 446 5.15 0.98 -37.96
N ASP A 447 6.46 1.16 -38.10
CA ASP A 447 7.07 2.48 -38.27
C ASP A 447 6.71 3.10 -39.63
N LEU A 448 6.74 4.43 -39.72
CA LEU A 448 6.65 5.11 -41.01
C LEU A 448 7.89 4.76 -41.86
N ASN A 449 7.73 4.54 -43.17
CA ASN A 449 8.82 4.08 -44.05
C ASN A 449 10.04 5.01 -43.99
N THR A 450 11.05 4.60 -43.22
CA THR A 450 12.25 5.37 -42.94
C THR A 450 13.10 5.68 -44.18
N THR A 451 12.90 4.93 -45.27
CA THR A 451 13.58 5.15 -46.56
C THR A 451 12.98 6.31 -47.35
N ALA A 452 11.75 6.74 -47.02
CA ALA A 452 11.08 7.90 -47.63
C ALA A 452 11.39 9.24 -46.91
N LEU A 453 12.15 9.20 -45.82
CA LEU A 453 12.38 10.34 -44.91
C LEU A 453 13.86 10.75 -44.94
N GLU A 454 14.26 11.50 -45.96
CA GLU A 454 15.65 11.96 -46.10
C GLU A 454 15.96 13.16 -45.17
N PRO A 455 16.97 13.08 -44.29
CA PRO A 455 17.39 14.22 -43.46
C PRO A 455 17.93 15.40 -44.27
N VAL A 456 17.44 16.61 -44.00
CA VAL A 456 17.92 17.87 -44.60
C VAL A 456 19.40 18.12 -44.30
N GLN A 457 19.80 17.81 -43.08
CA GLN A 457 21.19 17.91 -42.65
C GLN A 457 21.89 16.60 -43.02
N VAL A 458 22.72 16.61 -44.06
CA VAL A 458 23.44 15.41 -44.52
C VAL A 458 24.52 15.04 -43.50
N VAL A 459 24.34 13.93 -42.79
CA VAL A 459 25.34 13.38 -41.85
C VAL A 459 25.52 11.89 -42.14
N ARG A 460 26.61 11.59 -42.87
CA ARG A 460 27.02 10.24 -43.26
C ARG A 460 27.33 9.37 -42.04
N ALA A 461 26.80 8.15 -42.05
CA ALA A 461 27.15 7.11 -41.08
C ALA A 461 28.60 6.63 -41.31
N PRO A 462 29.39 6.33 -40.26
CA PRO A 462 30.77 5.85 -40.42
C PRO A 462 30.84 4.60 -41.30
N ASP A 463 31.90 4.46 -42.12
CA ASP A 463 32.01 3.38 -43.12
C ASP A 463 32.05 1.96 -42.52
N LYS A 464 32.45 1.83 -41.26
CA LYS A 464 32.60 0.56 -40.52
C LYS A 464 32.16 0.72 -39.08
N ALA A 465 31.62 -0.34 -38.50
CA ALA A 465 31.53 -0.49 -37.05
C ALA A 465 32.81 -1.11 -36.47
N ASP A 466 33.10 -0.78 -35.22
CA ASP A 466 34.19 -1.33 -34.41
C ASP A 466 33.72 -2.51 -33.55
N ASP A 467 32.44 -2.51 -33.15
CA ASP A 467 31.73 -3.64 -32.51
C ASP A 467 30.45 -3.98 -33.28
N PHE A 468 30.05 -5.26 -33.28
CA PHE A 468 28.77 -5.73 -33.80
C PHE A 468 28.03 -6.50 -32.70
N ILE A 469 26.81 -6.09 -32.39
CA ILE A 469 25.97 -6.65 -31.33
C ILE A 469 24.72 -7.27 -31.96
N TYR A 470 24.42 -8.51 -31.59
CA TYR A 470 23.20 -9.21 -31.97
C TYR A 470 22.29 -9.41 -30.76
N LEU A 471 21.13 -8.79 -30.78
CA LEU A 471 20.08 -8.96 -29.78
C LEU A 471 18.91 -9.75 -30.36
N ARG A 472 18.26 -10.55 -29.50
CA ARG A 472 16.97 -11.19 -29.78
C ARG A 472 15.98 -10.67 -28.75
N SER A 473 14.91 -10.03 -29.22
CA SER A 473 13.74 -9.66 -28.43
C SER A 473 12.79 -10.84 -28.37
N SER A 474 12.24 -11.13 -27.18
CA SER A 474 11.26 -12.21 -26.95
C SER A 474 10.68 -12.09 -25.55
N PHE A 475 9.39 -12.39 -25.38
CA PHE A 475 8.85 -12.78 -24.08
C PHE A 475 9.09 -14.27 -23.81
N GLN A 476 9.35 -14.64 -22.55
CA GLN A 476 9.66 -16.03 -22.17
C GLN A 476 9.16 -16.37 -20.76
N ILE A 477 8.54 -17.55 -20.60
CA ILE A 477 8.10 -18.04 -19.29
C ILE A 477 9.29 -18.63 -18.50
N GLY A 478 10.05 -17.77 -17.85
CA GLY A 478 11.14 -18.19 -16.96
C GLY A 478 10.63 -19.05 -15.79
N ASN A 479 11.17 -20.27 -15.64
CA ASN A 479 10.86 -21.21 -14.54
C ASN A 479 9.36 -21.50 -14.29
N TRP A 480 8.48 -21.30 -15.28
CA TRP A 480 7.02 -21.40 -15.12
C TRP A 480 6.43 -20.40 -14.09
N ARG A 481 7.03 -19.20 -13.94
CA ARG A 481 6.73 -18.28 -12.81
C ARG A 481 6.29 -16.85 -13.12
N LEU A 482 6.72 -16.24 -14.23
CA LEU A 482 6.44 -14.81 -14.52
C LEU A 482 6.47 -14.53 -16.02
N SER A 483 5.53 -13.70 -16.49
CA SER A 483 5.64 -12.99 -17.77
C SER A 483 6.78 -11.97 -17.69
N ARG A 484 7.79 -12.11 -18.56
CA ARG A 484 8.98 -11.25 -18.62
C ARG A 484 9.50 -11.11 -20.04
N GLY A 485 9.92 -9.89 -20.39
CA GLY A 485 10.59 -9.56 -21.64
C GLY A 485 12.10 -9.77 -21.53
N TYR A 486 12.72 -10.31 -22.58
CA TYR A 486 14.13 -10.66 -22.61
C TYR A 486 14.87 -10.10 -23.83
N LEU A 487 16.08 -9.59 -23.58
CA LEU A 487 17.12 -9.41 -24.60
C LEU A 487 18.15 -10.55 -24.49
N ASN A 488 18.11 -11.46 -25.47
CA ASN A 488 18.86 -12.74 -25.53
C ASN A 488 18.60 -13.72 -24.36
N GLU A 489 19.15 -13.42 -23.19
CA GLU A 489 19.14 -14.25 -21.95
C GLU A 489 18.98 -13.38 -20.70
N SER A 490 18.75 -12.06 -20.86
CA SER A 490 18.66 -11.09 -19.76
C SER A 490 17.30 -10.40 -19.78
N SER A 491 16.73 -10.20 -18.60
CA SER A 491 15.50 -9.44 -18.38
C SER A 491 15.79 -8.38 -17.31
N TRP A 492 15.69 -7.11 -17.69
CA TRP A 492 16.23 -5.97 -16.95
C TRP A 492 15.60 -5.77 -15.56
N ARG A 493 16.46 -5.60 -14.55
CA ARG A 493 16.12 -5.34 -13.13
C ARG A 493 17.18 -4.41 -12.53
N GLY A 494 17.02 -3.10 -12.64
CA GLY A 494 17.98 -2.11 -12.13
C GLY A 494 18.00 -2.00 -10.59
N ASP A 495 19.18 -1.81 -9.97
CA ASP A 495 19.26 -1.45 -8.56
C ASP A 495 19.01 0.06 -8.40
N VAL A 496 17.79 0.37 -8.00
CA VAL A 496 17.26 1.73 -7.74
C VAL A 496 17.98 2.52 -6.65
N LYS A 497 18.81 1.87 -5.83
CA LYS A 497 19.67 2.49 -4.81
C LYS A 497 21.15 2.51 -5.22
N LYS A 498 21.52 1.74 -6.25
CA LYS A 498 22.86 1.69 -6.85
C LYS A 498 22.78 1.65 -8.39
N PRO A 499 22.43 2.78 -9.03
CA PRO A 499 22.37 2.87 -10.49
C PRO A 499 23.66 2.41 -11.16
N VAL A 500 23.57 1.91 -12.39
CA VAL A 500 24.74 1.48 -13.19
C VAL A 500 25.86 2.52 -13.15
N LEU A 501 25.53 3.81 -13.35
CA LEU A 501 26.47 4.92 -13.30
C LEU A 501 27.24 5.01 -11.97
N HIS A 502 26.55 4.88 -10.83
CA HIS A 502 27.18 4.88 -9.52
C HIS A 502 28.03 3.62 -9.27
N THR A 503 27.58 2.46 -9.75
CA THR A 503 28.33 1.20 -9.64
C THR A 503 29.63 1.22 -10.45
N LEU A 504 29.61 1.80 -11.66
CA LEU A 504 30.81 2.04 -12.48
C LEU A 504 31.78 3.04 -11.83
N LEU A 505 31.25 4.06 -11.14
CA LEU A 505 32.06 5.06 -10.45
C LEU A 505 32.75 4.52 -9.19
N ASP A 506 32.07 3.65 -8.43
CA ASP A 506 32.56 3.15 -7.15
C ASP A 506 33.40 1.85 -7.28
N SER A 507 33.23 1.09 -8.37
CA SER A 507 34.02 -0.11 -8.63
C SER A 507 35.41 0.23 -9.21
N SER A 508 36.46 0.09 -8.39
CA SER A 508 37.85 0.14 -8.89
C SER A 508 38.10 -0.96 -9.93
N THR A 509 37.51 -2.14 -9.71
CA THR A 509 37.53 -3.28 -10.64
C THR A 509 36.91 -2.97 -12.00
N ALA A 510 35.89 -2.10 -12.10
CA ALA A 510 35.33 -1.67 -13.39
C ALA A 510 36.30 -0.79 -14.18
N ARG A 511 37.17 -0.02 -13.52
CA ARG A 511 38.22 0.75 -14.20
C ARG A 511 39.45 -0.09 -14.54
N ASP A 512 39.81 -1.02 -13.65
CA ASP A 512 40.97 -1.92 -13.84
C ASP A 512 40.70 -3.08 -14.82
N SER A 513 39.43 -3.45 -15.08
CA SER A 513 39.05 -4.50 -16.04
C SER A 513 39.06 -4.06 -17.50
N LEU A 514 39.17 -2.75 -17.78
CA LEU A 514 39.19 -2.14 -19.13
C LEU A 514 40.52 -2.40 -19.89
N THR A 515 41.05 -3.62 -19.78
CA THR A 515 42.28 -4.11 -20.43
C THR A 515 42.05 -4.82 -21.77
N SER A 516 40.80 -5.01 -22.19
CA SER A 516 40.45 -5.61 -23.48
C SER A 516 40.41 -4.58 -24.60
N ASP A 517 41.04 -4.89 -25.75
CA ASP A 517 40.70 -4.24 -27.02
C ASP A 517 39.31 -4.71 -27.46
N GLY A 518 38.31 -3.82 -27.41
CA GLY A 518 36.93 -4.09 -27.82
C GLY A 518 35.88 -3.68 -26.79
N GLY A 519 34.62 -3.54 -27.22
CA GLY A 519 33.48 -3.46 -26.30
C GLY A 519 33.10 -4.84 -25.77
N PHE A 520 32.54 -4.92 -24.56
CA PHE A 520 32.19 -6.20 -23.91
C PHE A 520 30.99 -6.08 -22.97
N PHE A 521 30.30 -7.19 -22.73
CA PHE A 521 29.27 -7.26 -21.68
C PHE A 521 29.94 -7.45 -20.31
N ASP A 522 29.74 -6.49 -19.40
CA ASP A 522 30.34 -6.54 -18.06
C ASP A 522 29.53 -7.46 -17.13
N THR A 523 29.90 -8.73 -17.14
CA THR A 523 29.37 -9.76 -16.24
C THR A 523 30.11 -9.85 -14.89
N THR A 524 31.05 -8.93 -14.62
CA THR A 524 31.85 -8.90 -13.38
C THR A 524 31.21 -7.99 -12.35
N ASN A 525 30.76 -6.80 -12.77
CA ASN A 525 30.06 -5.87 -11.90
C ASN A 525 28.52 -6.06 -11.93
N PHE A 526 27.97 -6.63 -13.01
CA PHE A 526 26.53 -6.75 -13.23
C PHE A 526 26.09 -8.20 -13.51
N PRO A 527 24.97 -8.69 -12.93
CA PRO A 527 24.47 -10.05 -13.15
C PRO A 527 23.90 -10.22 -14.57
N ARG A 528 24.56 -11.03 -15.40
CA ARG A 528 24.24 -11.26 -16.83
C ARG A 528 22.74 -11.48 -17.15
N THR A 529 22.00 -12.18 -16.28
CA THR A 529 20.58 -12.53 -16.48
C THR A 529 19.59 -11.45 -16.05
N GLN A 530 20.04 -10.41 -15.34
CA GLN A 530 19.19 -9.36 -14.76
C GLN A 530 19.63 -7.93 -15.14
N GLN A 531 20.91 -7.73 -15.47
CA GLN A 531 21.48 -6.43 -15.80
C GLN A 531 22.49 -6.62 -16.95
N MET A 532 22.00 -6.64 -18.19
CA MET A 532 22.86 -6.62 -19.37
C MET A 532 23.45 -5.21 -19.55
N VAL A 533 24.75 -5.07 -19.27
CA VAL A 533 25.49 -3.82 -19.48
C VAL A 533 26.60 -4.04 -20.50
N PHE A 534 26.51 -3.42 -21.67
CA PHE A 534 27.58 -3.40 -22.68
C PHE A 534 28.48 -2.20 -22.45
N THR A 535 29.76 -2.44 -22.19
CA THR A 535 30.75 -1.43 -21.80
C THR A 535 31.70 -1.16 -22.95
N THR A 536 31.93 0.12 -23.28
CA THR A 536 32.97 0.52 -24.24
C THR A 536 34.09 1.33 -23.58
N ARG A 537 35.28 1.20 -24.18
CA ARG A 537 36.46 2.00 -23.89
C ARG A 537 36.74 2.93 -25.08
N GLY A 538 36.92 4.23 -24.82
CA GLY A 538 37.08 5.23 -25.87
C GLY A 538 35.89 5.31 -26.85
N VAL A 539 36.03 6.12 -27.90
CA VAL A 539 35.01 6.25 -28.95
C VAL A 539 34.99 4.98 -29.80
N ARG A 540 33.82 4.37 -29.99
CA ARG A 540 33.62 3.16 -30.82
C ARG A 540 32.33 3.27 -31.62
N THR A 541 32.34 2.85 -32.88
CA THR A 541 31.13 2.73 -33.70
C THR A 541 30.50 1.37 -33.45
N ILE A 542 29.21 1.33 -33.11
CA ILE A 542 28.49 0.10 -32.80
C ILE A 542 27.44 -0.15 -33.88
N ASP A 543 27.46 -1.35 -34.48
CA ASP A 543 26.32 -1.92 -35.18
C ASP A 543 25.47 -2.73 -34.20
N LEU A 544 24.17 -2.47 -34.19
CA LEU A 544 23.19 -3.12 -33.34
C LEU A 544 22.12 -3.76 -34.22
N LEU A 545 22.23 -5.08 -34.43
CA LEU A 545 21.21 -5.89 -35.08
C LEU A 545 20.28 -6.46 -34.01
N ILE A 546 18.98 -6.18 -34.14
CA ILE A 546 17.95 -6.67 -33.23
C ILE A 546 16.97 -7.50 -34.05
N GLN A 547 16.86 -8.78 -33.71
CA GLN A 547 15.82 -9.67 -34.22
C GLN A 547 14.66 -9.69 -33.22
N ASN A 548 13.46 -9.37 -33.69
CA ASN A 548 12.23 -9.68 -32.98
C ASN A 548 11.85 -11.15 -33.21
N LEU A 549 11.49 -11.86 -32.13
CA LEU A 549 10.95 -13.23 -32.16
C LEU A 549 9.50 -13.28 -31.62
N ASP A 550 8.93 -12.11 -31.41
CA ASP A 550 7.61 -11.85 -30.82
C ASP A 550 6.58 -11.51 -31.91
N ASP A 551 5.29 -11.69 -31.63
CA ASP A 551 4.19 -11.25 -32.49
C ASP A 551 3.79 -9.78 -32.30
N GLY A 552 4.21 -9.12 -31.22
CA GLY A 552 4.09 -7.68 -31.06
C GLY A 552 5.10 -6.88 -31.90
N THR A 553 4.79 -5.60 -32.14
CA THR A 553 5.73 -4.60 -32.69
C THR A 553 6.36 -3.80 -31.55
N HIS A 554 7.69 -3.61 -31.58
CA HIS A 554 8.47 -3.09 -30.45
C HIS A 554 9.20 -1.77 -30.79
N PRO A 555 8.76 -0.59 -30.31
CA PRO A 555 9.47 0.68 -30.47
C PRO A 555 10.69 0.75 -29.53
N PHE A 556 11.89 0.49 -30.04
CA PHE A 556 13.11 0.55 -29.23
C PHE A 556 13.69 1.98 -29.19
N HIS A 557 13.91 2.49 -27.98
CA HIS A 557 14.53 3.79 -27.69
C HIS A 557 15.98 3.64 -27.20
N LEU A 558 16.86 4.57 -27.59
CA LEU A 558 18.23 4.71 -27.07
C LEU A 558 18.44 6.07 -26.41
N HIS A 559 18.75 6.07 -25.11
CA HIS A 559 19.10 7.29 -24.37
C HIS A 559 20.44 7.88 -24.86
N GLY A 560 20.61 9.20 -24.73
CA GLY A 560 21.90 9.88 -24.93
C GLY A 560 22.42 9.98 -26.37
N TYR A 561 21.71 9.41 -27.36
CA TYR A 561 22.14 9.33 -28.76
C TYR A 561 20.97 9.43 -29.75
N LYS A 562 21.26 9.81 -30.99
CA LYS A 562 20.49 9.38 -32.17
C LYS A 562 21.31 8.35 -32.95
N PHE A 563 20.65 7.27 -33.36
CA PHE A 563 21.22 6.25 -34.24
C PHE A 563 20.81 6.51 -35.69
N TRP A 564 21.62 6.02 -36.64
CA TRP A 564 21.20 5.85 -38.03
C TRP A 564 20.41 4.55 -38.16
N VAL A 565 19.20 4.63 -38.72
CA VAL A 565 18.44 3.44 -39.14
C VAL A 565 19.00 2.98 -40.49
N LEU A 566 19.79 1.90 -40.48
CA LEU A 566 20.50 1.45 -41.70
C LEU A 566 19.65 0.54 -42.58
N ARG A 567 18.85 -0.35 -41.97
CA ARG A 567 17.98 -1.32 -42.66
C ARG A 567 16.98 -1.96 -41.69
N HIS A 568 15.83 -2.40 -42.20
CA HIS A 568 14.89 -3.28 -41.51
C HIS A 568 14.38 -4.39 -42.45
N GLY A 569 13.63 -5.35 -41.91
CA GLY A 569 12.84 -6.30 -42.71
C GLY A 569 12.04 -7.29 -41.87
N LYS A 570 11.05 -7.96 -42.48
CA LYS A 570 10.28 -9.06 -41.86
C LYS A 570 11.05 -10.40 -41.93
N GLY A 571 10.81 -11.28 -40.97
CA GLY A 571 11.42 -12.62 -40.89
C GLY A 571 12.81 -12.63 -40.25
N TYR A 572 13.62 -13.65 -40.56
CA TYR A 572 14.98 -13.76 -40.01
C TYR A 572 15.97 -12.82 -40.70
N ALA A 573 16.78 -12.13 -39.90
CA ALA A 573 17.86 -11.27 -40.38
C ALA A 573 18.90 -12.05 -41.23
N PRO A 574 19.28 -11.54 -42.41
CA PRO A 574 20.42 -12.07 -43.16
C PRO A 574 21.70 -11.98 -42.33
N GLN A 575 22.63 -12.92 -42.53
CA GLN A 575 23.90 -12.88 -41.82
C GLN A 575 24.83 -11.80 -42.42
N PRO A 576 25.75 -11.20 -41.64
CA PRO A 576 26.76 -10.27 -42.14
C PRO A 576 27.56 -10.76 -43.35
N HIS A 577 27.70 -12.08 -43.52
CA HIS A 577 28.52 -12.73 -44.55
C HIS A 577 27.75 -13.79 -45.38
N SER A 578 26.42 -13.76 -45.40
CA SER A 578 25.60 -14.61 -46.29
C SER A 578 25.35 -13.93 -47.65
N THR A 579 24.64 -14.63 -48.54
CA THR A 579 24.06 -14.08 -49.77
C THR A 579 22.54 -14.31 -49.74
N PRO A 580 21.70 -13.26 -49.63
CA PRO A 580 22.07 -11.85 -49.43
C PRO A 580 22.79 -11.62 -48.09
N SER A 581 23.58 -10.55 -48.02
CA SER A 581 24.22 -10.05 -46.79
C SER A 581 23.26 -9.12 -46.03
N LEU A 582 23.48 -9.01 -44.73
CA LEU A 582 22.88 -7.97 -43.88
C LEU A 582 23.11 -6.55 -44.43
N TYR A 583 24.26 -6.31 -45.08
CA TYR A 583 24.64 -4.99 -45.60
C TYR A 583 24.24 -4.74 -47.06
N ASP A 584 23.62 -5.71 -47.74
CA ASP A 584 23.15 -5.53 -49.12
C ASP A 584 22.08 -4.44 -49.18
N GLY A 585 22.36 -3.36 -49.92
CA GLY A 585 21.45 -2.20 -50.04
C GLY A 585 21.51 -1.20 -48.88
N VAL A 586 22.47 -1.31 -47.95
CA VAL A 586 22.67 -0.29 -46.91
C VAL A 586 23.30 0.97 -47.50
N HIS A 587 22.61 2.10 -47.37
CA HIS A 587 23.07 3.42 -47.82
C HIS A 587 23.61 4.25 -46.64
N LEU A 588 24.92 4.49 -46.59
CA LEU A 588 25.56 5.21 -45.48
C LEU A 588 25.56 6.74 -45.62
N GLU A 589 25.30 7.29 -46.81
CA GLU A 589 25.52 8.72 -47.10
C GLU A 589 24.59 9.66 -46.33
N ASN A 590 23.29 9.34 -46.23
CA ASN A 590 22.31 10.12 -45.47
C ASN A 590 21.12 9.28 -44.91
N PRO A 591 21.35 8.13 -44.24
CA PRO A 591 20.25 7.37 -43.63
C PRO A 591 19.59 8.16 -42.50
N LEU A 592 18.29 7.90 -42.27
CA LEU A 592 17.49 8.58 -41.25
C LEU A 592 18.13 8.46 -39.86
N ARG A 593 18.22 9.58 -39.14
CA ARG A 593 18.76 9.66 -37.78
C ARG A 593 17.67 9.97 -36.78
N ARG A 594 17.44 9.06 -35.83
CA ARG A 594 16.40 9.17 -34.81
C ARG A 594 16.81 8.48 -33.51
N ASP A 595 16.03 8.65 -32.45
CA ASP A 595 16.30 8.05 -31.13
C ASP A 595 15.34 6.90 -30.76
N THR A 596 14.24 6.72 -31.51
CA THR A 596 13.26 5.63 -31.29
C THR A 596 12.87 5.01 -32.63
N ALA A 597 12.96 3.70 -32.79
CA ALA A 597 12.57 3.01 -34.04
C ALA A 597 11.87 1.68 -33.77
N SER A 598 10.81 1.39 -34.52
CA SER A 598 10.01 0.18 -34.29
C SER A 598 10.54 -1.03 -35.04
N ILE A 599 10.46 -2.19 -34.39
CA ILE A 599 10.74 -3.50 -34.96
C ILE A 599 9.42 -4.24 -35.09
N GLU A 600 9.02 -4.53 -36.32
CA GLU A 600 7.77 -5.24 -36.63
C GLU A 600 7.72 -6.65 -36.01
N ALA A 601 6.51 -7.18 -35.84
CA ALA A 601 6.23 -8.58 -35.53
C ALA A 601 7.12 -9.55 -36.35
N TYR A 602 7.86 -10.43 -35.67
CA TYR A 602 8.84 -11.37 -36.25
C TYR A 602 9.86 -10.73 -37.23
N GLY A 603 10.10 -9.42 -37.15
CA GLY A 603 11.02 -8.66 -38.00
C GLY A 603 12.39 -8.40 -37.37
N TRP A 604 13.18 -7.55 -38.01
CA TRP A 604 14.50 -7.13 -37.53
C TRP A 604 14.86 -5.71 -37.97
N VAL A 605 15.73 -5.06 -37.21
CA VAL A 605 16.33 -3.76 -37.55
C VAL A 605 17.85 -3.78 -37.33
N LEU A 606 18.58 -3.13 -38.22
CA LEU A 606 19.99 -2.79 -38.08
C LEU A 606 20.11 -1.28 -37.81
N LEU A 607 20.58 -0.95 -36.61
CA LEU A 607 20.91 0.41 -36.18
C LEU A 607 22.42 0.58 -36.11
N ARG A 608 22.92 1.79 -36.36
CA ARG A 608 24.32 2.18 -36.09
C ARG A 608 24.36 3.43 -35.24
N PHE A 609 25.27 3.50 -34.27
CA PHE A 609 25.60 4.74 -33.55
C PHE A 609 27.09 4.81 -33.23
N VAL A 610 27.56 6.00 -32.82
CA VAL A 610 28.92 6.18 -32.31
C VAL A 610 28.82 6.38 -30.80
N ALA A 611 29.47 5.52 -30.03
CA ALA A 611 29.55 5.59 -28.58
C ALA A 611 30.59 6.65 -28.14
N ASP A 612 30.33 7.93 -28.47
CA ASP A 612 31.22 9.06 -28.18
C ASP A 612 30.86 9.86 -26.92
N ASN A 613 29.62 9.78 -26.44
CA ASN A 613 29.12 10.50 -25.26
C ASN A 613 29.33 9.70 -23.94
N PRO A 614 30.25 10.06 -23.01
CA PRO A 614 30.54 9.22 -21.84
C PRO A 614 29.41 9.16 -20.82
N GLY A 615 28.89 7.96 -20.55
CA GLY A 615 27.78 7.78 -19.61
C GLY A 615 27.29 6.33 -19.51
N ALA A 616 26.14 6.16 -18.87
CA ALA A 616 25.39 4.90 -18.84
C ALA A 616 24.00 5.17 -19.42
N TRP A 617 23.69 4.58 -20.57
CA TRP A 617 22.53 4.94 -21.38
C TRP A 617 21.61 3.75 -21.53
N ALA A 618 20.32 3.90 -21.19
CA ALA A 618 19.36 2.81 -21.33
C ALA A 618 18.99 2.58 -22.80
N PHE A 619 18.73 1.32 -23.12
CA PHE A 619 18.21 0.88 -24.41
C PHE A 619 17.09 -0.13 -24.17
N HIS A 620 15.84 0.25 -24.45
CA HIS A 620 14.66 -0.53 -24.08
C HIS A 620 13.50 -0.35 -25.06
N CYS A 621 12.54 -1.28 -25.04
CA CYS A 621 11.25 -1.07 -25.69
C CYS A 621 10.48 0.05 -24.96
N HIS A 622 9.82 0.93 -25.71
CA HIS A 622 9.08 2.08 -25.18
C HIS A 622 7.56 1.83 -25.07
N ILE A 623 7.11 0.61 -25.37
CA ILE A 623 5.88 0.10 -24.73
C ILE A 623 6.23 -0.07 -23.26
N GLY A 624 5.55 0.69 -22.40
CA GLY A 624 5.86 0.78 -20.98
C GLY A 624 5.78 -0.59 -20.29
N TRP A 625 4.72 -1.35 -20.57
CA TRP A 625 4.54 -2.70 -20.03
C TRP A 625 5.75 -3.58 -20.34
N HIS A 626 6.31 -3.50 -21.56
CA HIS A 626 7.50 -4.25 -21.95
C HIS A 626 8.77 -3.80 -21.23
N ASN A 627 8.94 -2.49 -21.00
CA ASN A 627 10.05 -1.95 -20.21
C ASN A 627 9.99 -2.46 -18.75
N GLU A 628 8.80 -2.43 -18.14
CA GLU A 628 8.52 -2.94 -16.78
C GLU A 628 8.65 -4.47 -16.69
N ALA A 629 8.33 -5.20 -17.77
CA ALA A 629 8.65 -6.62 -17.93
C ALA A 629 10.15 -6.92 -18.11
N GLY A 630 10.99 -5.89 -18.25
CA GLY A 630 12.44 -5.99 -18.33
C GLY A 630 13.02 -6.07 -19.75
N LEU A 631 12.28 -5.64 -20.78
CA LEU A 631 12.76 -5.65 -22.17
C LEU A 631 13.74 -4.50 -22.46
N GLY A 632 14.92 -4.56 -21.85
CA GLY A 632 15.95 -3.53 -21.95
C GLY A 632 17.36 -3.96 -21.52
N MET A 633 18.33 -3.10 -21.79
CA MET A 633 19.74 -3.21 -21.42
C MET A 633 20.36 -1.81 -21.26
N VAL A 634 21.65 -1.74 -20.93
CA VAL A 634 22.39 -0.47 -20.79
C VAL A 634 23.69 -0.47 -21.61
N PHE A 635 23.98 0.67 -22.24
CA PHE A 635 25.26 0.98 -22.86
C PHE A 635 26.11 1.88 -21.93
N ALA A 636 27.14 1.31 -21.30
CA ALA A 636 28.13 2.00 -20.49
C ALA A 636 29.28 2.50 -21.38
N THR A 637 29.11 3.67 -21.97
CA THR A 637 29.98 4.16 -23.06
C THR A 637 31.12 5.05 -22.55
N ARG A 638 32.31 4.91 -23.15
CA ARG A 638 33.55 5.57 -22.72
C ARG A 638 33.76 5.48 -21.21
N ALA A 639 33.64 4.27 -20.66
CA ALA A 639 33.69 4.02 -19.22
C ALA A 639 35.00 4.46 -18.56
N ASP A 640 36.10 4.58 -19.33
CA ASP A 640 37.37 5.14 -18.87
C ASP A 640 37.38 6.67 -18.71
N GLU A 641 36.35 7.38 -19.19
CA GLU A 641 36.21 8.85 -19.09
C GLU A 641 35.02 9.31 -18.23
N ILE A 642 34.21 8.40 -17.68
CA ILE A 642 33.10 8.74 -16.78
C ILE A 642 33.64 9.42 -15.51
N ARG A 643 33.26 10.69 -15.35
CA ARG A 643 33.64 11.56 -14.24
C ARG A 643 32.73 11.34 -13.03
N ASP A 644 33.27 11.56 -11.83
CA ASP A 644 32.47 11.50 -10.60
C ASP A 644 31.38 12.60 -10.61
N VAL A 645 30.24 12.29 -9.98
CA VAL A 645 29.02 13.10 -10.03
C VAL A 645 28.93 14.08 -8.86
N PRO A 646 28.14 15.17 -8.97
CA PRO A 646 27.90 16.08 -7.87
C PRO A 646 27.36 15.37 -6.61
N GLY A 647 27.76 15.86 -5.43
CA GLY A 647 27.40 15.24 -4.15
C GLY A 647 25.89 15.07 -3.94
N GLU A 648 25.11 16.06 -4.40
CA GLU A 648 23.65 16.05 -4.36
C GLU A 648 23.02 14.84 -5.09
N VAL A 649 23.60 14.40 -6.21
CA VAL A 649 23.14 13.22 -6.97
C VAL A 649 23.37 11.94 -6.16
N ARG A 650 24.54 11.83 -5.52
CA ARG A 650 24.85 10.72 -4.59
C ARG A 650 24.04 10.78 -3.30
N ASP A 651 23.54 11.96 -2.90
CA ASP A 651 22.74 12.14 -1.69
C ASP A 651 21.27 11.71 -1.86
N VAL A 652 20.68 11.84 -3.07
CA VAL A 652 19.33 11.31 -3.35
C VAL A 652 19.23 9.81 -3.03
N CYS A 653 20.26 9.02 -3.38
CA CYS A 653 20.33 7.58 -3.09
C CYS A 653 20.36 7.21 -1.60
N LYS A 654 20.57 8.18 -0.69
CA LYS A 654 20.66 7.96 0.76
C LYS A 654 19.34 8.22 1.49
N VAL A 655 18.31 8.68 0.77
CA VAL A 655 17.00 9.02 1.32
C VAL A 655 16.14 7.76 1.51
N GLU A 656 15.34 7.71 2.57
CA GLU A 656 14.37 6.63 2.79
C GLU A 656 13.11 6.85 1.92
N GLY A 657 12.51 5.77 1.38
CA GLY A 657 11.33 5.88 0.52
C GLY A 657 11.62 6.03 -0.97
N VAL A 658 12.88 5.97 -1.41
CA VAL A 658 13.24 5.88 -2.85
C VAL A 658 12.71 4.58 -3.51
N GLU A 659 12.41 3.56 -2.71
CA GLU A 659 11.75 2.31 -3.13
C GLU A 659 10.23 2.41 -3.38
N LYS A 660 9.59 3.57 -3.13
CA LYS A 660 8.13 3.71 -3.28
C LYS A 660 7.71 3.90 -4.74
N GLY A 661 6.64 3.24 -5.16
CA GLY A 661 6.09 3.35 -6.52
C GLY A 661 6.83 2.55 -7.59
N GLN A 662 7.67 1.61 -7.17
CA GLN A 662 8.34 0.68 -8.07
C GLN A 662 7.44 -0.51 -8.38
N GLY A 663 7.67 -1.13 -9.54
CA GLY A 663 6.98 -2.35 -9.93
C GLY A 663 7.19 -3.50 -8.94
N PRO A 664 6.28 -4.49 -8.94
CA PRO A 664 6.33 -5.62 -8.02
C PRO A 664 7.59 -6.49 -8.19
N GLN A 665 8.18 -6.86 -7.06
CA GLN A 665 9.33 -7.75 -7.01
C GLN A 665 8.92 -9.19 -7.34
N ASP A 666 9.73 -9.90 -8.13
CA ASP A 666 9.52 -11.32 -8.49
C ASP A 666 9.16 -12.22 -7.30
N ALA A 667 9.73 -11.94 -6.13
CA ALA A 667 9.49 -12.65 -4.86
C ALA A 667 8.02 -12.61 -4.36
N VAL A 668 7.17 -11.74 -4.90
CA VAL A 668 5.72 -11.72 -4.65
C VAL A 668 5.06 -13.02 -5.11
N TRP A 669 5.54 -13.62 -6.19
CA TRP A 669 4.97 -14.85 -6.78
C TRP A 669 5.76 -16.12 -6.43
N ASP A 670 6.98 -16.02 -5.88
CA ASP A 670 7.80 -17.17 -5.47
C ASP A 670 7.16 -18.06 -4.39
N GLY A 671 6.12 -17.58 -3.70
CA GLY A 671 5.28 -18.39 -2.80
C GLY A 671 4.39 -19.42 -3.51
N CYS A 672 4.24 -19.34 -4.83
CA CYS A 672 3.23 -20.06 -5.60
C CYS A 672 3.79 -21.14 -6.56
N SER A 673 4.89 -21.84 -6.23
CA SER A 673 5.17 -23.12 -6.89
C SER A 673 6.06 -24.11 -6.12
N VAL A 674 5.43 -25.24 -5.77
CA VAL A 674 5.96 -26.61 -5.67
C VAL A 674 7.13 -26.87 -4.71
N HIS A 675 6.80 -27.53 -3.59
CA HIS A 675 7.48 -28.77 -3.20
C HIS A 675 6.50 -29.70 -2.45
N HIS A 676 6.66 -31.03 -2.63
CA HIS A 676 5.87 -32.09 -1.99
C HIS A 676 4.38 -32.23 -2.35
N LEU A 677 4.09 -32.30 -3.66
CA LEU A 677 3.09 -33.26 -4.16
C LEU A 677 3.71 -34.13 -5.26
N ALA A 678 4.32 -35.24 -4.83
CA ALA A 678 4.80 -36.32 -5.71
C ALA A 678 4.76 -37.64 -4.94
N SER A 679 4.28 -38.70 -5.59
CA SER A 679 4.00 -40.05 -5.07
C SER A 679 2.76 -40.21 -4.15
N THR A 680 2.05 -41.33 -4.38
CA THR A 680 0.94 -41.92 -3.60
C THR A 680 -0.37 -41.13 -3.42
N LEU A 681 -1.19 -41.09 -4.48
CA LEU A 681 -2.53 -41.71 -4.50
C LEU A 681 -2.79 -42.28 -5.92
N PRO A 682 -3.68 -43.29 -6.11
CA PRO A 682 -3.89 -43.97 -7.39
C PRO A 682 -4.90 -43.27 -8.30
N ALA A 683 -4.94 -43.70 -9.57
CA ALA A 683 -5.66 -43.03 -10.66
C ALA A 683 -7.20 -43.21 -10.66
N GLY A 684 -7.89 -42.23 -11.26
CA GLY A 684 -9.29 -42.28 -11.68
C GLY A 684 -9.50 -41.31 -12.86
N SER A 685 -10.29 -41.71 -13.86
CA SER A 685 -10.40 -41.03 -15.17
C SER A 685 -11.51 -39.96 -15.22
N PRO A 686 -11.47 -38.99 -16.16
CA PRO A 686 -12.42 -37.88 -16.22
C PRO A 686 -13.71 -38.20 -17.02
N PRO A 687 -14.81 -37.45 -16.79
CA PRO A 687 -15.94 -37.37 -17.72
C PRO A 687 -15.61 -36.47 -18.93
N ARG A 688 -16.46 -36.51 -19.97
CA ARG A 688 -16.40 -35.65 -21.16
C ARG A 688 -17.55 -34.65 -21.17
N ASP A 689 -17.34 -33.56 -21.89
CA ASP A 689 -18.35 -32.57 -22.26
C ASP A 689 -19.37 -33.12 -23.28
N ASN A 690 -20.59 -32.57 -23.27
CA ASN A 690 -21.06 -31.73 -24.39
C ASN A 690 -22.39 -31.01 -24.07
N ASP A 691 -22.63 -29.91 -24.79
CA ASP A 691 -23.88 -29.15 -24.75
C ASP A 691 -25.09 -29.92 -25.32
N SER A 692 -26.30 -29.49 -24.97
CA SER A 692 -27.28 -29.04 -25.98
C SER A 692 -28.45 -28.25 -25.36
N ASN A 693 -29.14 -27.50 -26.23
CA ASN A 693 -30.15 -26.49 -25.91
C ASN A 693 -31.58 -27.03 -25.78
N ASN A 694 -32.40 -26.27 -25.05
CA ASN A 694 -33.82 -25.96 -25.27
C ASN A 694 -34.91 -27.07 -25.19
N ASP A 695 -35.85 -26.75 -24.29
CA ASP A 695 -37.31 -26.67 -24.48
C ASP A 695 -38.22 -27.92 -24.53
N ASP A 696 -39.28 -27.77 -23.73
CA ASP A 696 -40.66 -28.26 -23.82
C ASP A 696 -41.06 -29.75 -23.56
N ASP A 697 -42.02 -29.84 -22.64
CA ASP A 697 -43.18 -30.74 -22.51
C ASP A 697 -43.05 -32.26 -22.21
N ASP A 698 -43.57 -32.58 -21.02
CA ASP A 698 -44.54 -33.66 -20.70
C ASP A 698 -44.19 -35.17 -20.78
N ASN A 699 -44.15 -35.75 -19.56
CA ASN A 699 -44.83 -36.99 -19.11
C ASN A 699 -44.24 -38.41 -19.35
N ASP A 700 -44.19 -39.11 -18.21
CA ASP A 700 -44.57 -40.51 -17.92
C ASP A 700 -43.68 -41.74 -18.29
N ASP A 701 -43.69 -42.64 -17.29
CA ASP A 701 -43.61 -44.10 -17.32
C ASP A 701 -42.33 -44.88 -17.76
N ASN A 702 -41.54 -45.19 -16.72
CA ASN A 702 -41.27 -46.56 -16.21
C ASN A 702 -40.29 -47.56 -16.90
N ASP A 703 -39.79 -48.42 -16.01
CA ASP A 703 -39.36 -49.82 -16.16
C ASP A 703 -38.08 -50.21 -16.94
N ASN A 704 -37.00 -50.34 -16.14
CA ASN A 704 -36.32 -51.61 -15.79
C ASN A 704 -35.37 -52.36 -16.76
N ASP A 705 -34.49 -53.11 -16.07
CA ASP A 705 -33.88 -54.40 -16.39
C ASP A 705 -32.81 -54.55 -17.49
N ASP A 706 -31.58 -54.63 -16.97
CA ASP A 706 -30.68 -55.80 -17.05
C ASP A 706 -29.96 -56.24 -18.33
N SER A 707 -28.64 -56.39 -18.12
CA SER A 707 -27.79 -57.54 -18.47
C SER A 707 -27.05 -57.60 -19.82
N ASP A 708 -25.73 -57.72 -19.65
CA ASP A 708 -24.82 -58.71 -20.25
C ASP A 708 -24.59 -58.80 -21.78
N ASP A 709 -23.29 -58.70 -22.11
CA ASP A 709 -22.45 -59.78 -22.66
C ASP A 709 -21.74 -59.58 -24.03
N ASN A 710 -20.51 -60.10 -24.05
CA ASN A 710 -19.75 -60.66 -25.18
C ASN A 710 -19.36 -59.83 -26.44
N ASN A 711 -18.07 -59.44 -26.45
CA ASN A 711 -17.00 -59.97 -27.32
C ASN A 711 -16.94 -59.74 -28.86
N ASN A 712 -15.66 -59.57 -29.27
CA ASN A 712 -14.98 -60.00 -30.50
C ASN A 712 -15.00 -59.17 -31.81
N ASP A 713 -13.76 -59.07 -32.34
CA ASP A 713 -13.32 -59.16 -33.73
C ASP A 713 -13.66 -58.05 -34.77
N SER A 714 -12.69 -57.13 -34.87
CA SER A 714 -11.69 -57.10 -35.97
C SER A 714 -11.82 -56.10 -37.16
N ASN A 715 -10.64 -55.90 -37.78
CA ASN A 715 -10.32 -55.33 -39.09
C ASN A 715 -10.32 -53.79 -39.33
N ASP A 716 -9.09 -53.30 -39.42
CA ASP A 716 -8.48 -52.68 -40.61
C ASP A 716 -8.68 -51.20 -40.98
N ASN A 717 -7.50 -50.56 -41.09
CA ASN A 717 -7.05 -49.51 -42.02
C ASN A 717 -7.22 -48.02 -41.65
N ASP A 718 -6.06 -47.34 -41.70
CA ASP A 718 -5.73 -46.02 -42.28
C ASP A 718 -6.56 -44.79 -41.84
N ASP A 719 -5.97 -43.65 -41.44
CA ASP A 719 -4.57 -43.22 -41.48
C ASP A 719 -4.34 -42.07 -40.47
N SER A 720 -3.07 -41.68 -40.25
CA SER A 720 -2.59 -40.43 -39.62
C SER A 720 -3.19 -39.94 -38.28
N ASP A 721 -2.38 -39.95 -37.21
CA ASP A 721 -1.96 -38.67 -36.60
C ASP A 721 -0.57 -38.79 -35.90
N PHE A 722 0.08 -37.65 -35.68
CA PHE A 722 1.41 -37.54 -35.03
C PHE A 722 1.30 -37.60 -33.50
N THR A 723 2.12 -38.44 -32.87
CA THR A 723 2.26 -38.49 -31.40
C THR A 723 3.59 -37.85 -30.95
N HIS A 724 3.51 -36.99 -29.93
CA HIS A 724 4.69 -36.47 -29.22
C HIS A 724 5.42 -37.59 -28.46
N PRO A 725 6.77 -37.56 -28.44
CA PRO A 725 7.56 -38.16 -27.37
C PRO A 725 8.21 -37.11 -26.46
N GLN A 726 7.82 -37.21 -25.19
CA GLN A 726 8.32 -36.56 -23.97
C GLN A 726 9.84 -36.31 -23.90
N TYR A 727 10.21 -35.21 -23.22
CA TYR A 727 11.54 -35.04 -22.62
C TYR A 727 11.78 -36.04 -21.48
N LEU A 728 13.02 -36.54 -21.37
CA LEU A 728 13.60 -37.02 -20.11
C LEU A 728 15.09 -36.67 -20.05
N SER A 729 15.58 -36.29 -18.86
CA SER A 729 16.90 -35.68 -18.66
C SER A 729 17.84 -36.54 -17.83
N SER A 730 19.09 -36.71 -18.29
CA SER A 730 20.26 -37.05 -17.46
C SER A 730 21.59 -36.93 -18.23
N ASP A 731 22.39 -35.90 -17.93
CA ASP A 731 23.73 -35.97 -17.30
C ASP A 731 24.69 -37.16 -17.62
N PRO A 732 26.04 -37.01 -17.47
CA PRO A 732 26.95 -35.93 -17.92
C PRO A 732 28.35 -36.45 -18.42
N TRP A 733 29.39 -35.58 -18.50
CA TRP A 733 30.87 -35.82 -18.57
C TRP A 733 31.68 -35.79 -19.90
N ILE A 734 32.54 -34.76 -19.98
CA ILE A 734 33.99 -34.72 -20.33
C ILE A 734 34.58 -35.18 -21.69
N ASN A 735 35.52 -34.35 -22.18
CA ASN A 735 36.48 -34.59 -23.28
C ASN A 735 37.52 -35.69 -23.00
N GLN A 736 37.71 -36.62 -23.95
CA GLN A 736 38.98 -36.84 -24.71
C GLN A 736 38.97 -38.17 -25.48
N PRO A 737 39.68 -38.23 -26.63
CA PRO A 737 40.70 -39.27 -26.79
C PRO A 737 42.09 -38.72 -27.17
N ARG A 738 43.08 -39.62 -27.26
CA ARG A 738 44.53 -39.32 -27.23
C ARG A 738 45.18 -39.07 -28.59
N GLN A 739 46.37 -38.45 -28.52
CA GLN A 739 47.36 -38.28 -29.59
C GLN A 739 47.85 -39.61 -30.20
N SER A 740 48.21 -39.59 -31.50
CA SER A 740 49.57 -40.01 -31.96
C SER A 740 49.81 -39.69 -33.45
N THR A 741 50.92 -38.99 -33.76
CA THR A 741 51.76 -39.07 -35.01
C THR A 741 51.09 -39.02 -36.40
N GLN A 742 51.51 -38.21 -37.38
CA GLN A 742 52.89 -38.03 -37.86
C GLN A 742 53.16 -36.63 -38.47
N ASN A 743 54.46 -36.30 -38.59
CA ASN A 743 55.07 -35.18 -39.34
C ASN A 743 55.26 -35.56 -40.84
N PRO A 744 55.64 -34.67 -41.81
CA PRO A 744 56.48 -33.48 -41.59
C PRO A 744 56.24 -32.17 -42.41
N THR A 745 56.91 -31.13 -41.94
CA THR A 745 57.35 -29.86 -42.59
C THR A 745 58.48 -30.10 -43.64
N PRO A 746 59.16 -29.11 -44.31
CA PRO A 746 59.26 -27.66 -44.01
C PRO A 746 59.47 -26.62 -45.14
N GLY A 747 59.37 -25.33 -44.75
CA GLY A 747 60.32 -24.27 -45.15
C GLY A 747 59.95 -23.39 -46.37
N ILE A 748 60.67 -22.30 -46.67
CA ILE A 748 61.83 -21.65 -46.01
C ILE A 748 61.75 -20.12 -46.28
N GLN A 749 62.11 -19.21 -45.34
CA GLN A 749 63.33 -18.35 -45.36
C GLN A 749 63.51 -17.54 -44.05
N SER A 750 64.75 -17.07 -43.80
CA SER A 750 65.19 -16.33 -42.60
C SER A 750 65.97 -15.03 -43.01
N PRO A 751 67.20 -14.61 -42.61
CA PRO A 751 68.25 -15.18 -41.71
C PRO A 751 68.96 -14.20 -40.71
N GLN A 752 69.60 -14.77 -39.65
CA GLN A 752 70.89 -14.31 -39.05
C GLN A 752 70.96 -12.94 -38.28
N HIS A 753 71.97 -12.58 -37.46
CA HIS A 753 73.12 -13.30 -36.85
C HIS A 753 73.64 -12.60 -35.55
N HIS A 754 74.33 -13.38 -34.71
CA HIS A 754 75.54 -13.03 -33.90
C HIS A 754 75.51 -12.35 -32.52
N ASP A 755 76.57 -12.72 -31.81
CA ASP A 755 76.94 -12.54 -30.40
C ASP A 755 77.74 -11.25 -30.14
N LEU A 756 77.75 -10.77 -28.88
CA LEU A 756 78.95 -10.82 -28.01
C LEU A 756 78.68 -10.26 -26.61
N ALA A 757 79.61 -10.47 -25.67
CA ALA A 757 79.44 -10.15 -24.25
C ALA A 757 80.42 -9.08 -23.74
N THR A 758 80.01 -8.32 -22.70
CA THR A 758 80.92 -7.90 -21.61
C THR A 758 80.17 -7.37 -20.38
N ARG A 759 80.73 -7.62 -19.19
CA ARG A 759 80.47 -6.91 -17.91
C ARG A 759 81.83 -6.44 -17.37
N PRO A 760 81.90 -5.37 -16.56
CA PRO A 760 82.42 -5.60 -15.20
C PRO A 760 81.93 -4.64 -14.09
N ARG A 761 81.73 -5.22 -12.87
CA ARG A 761 81.95 -4.64 -11.50
C ARG A 761 81.11 -3.40 -11.09
N ARG A 762 80.59 -3.22 -9.86
CA ARG A 762 81.02 -3.41 -8.44
C ARG A 762 82.03 -2.36 -7.89
N ALA A 763 81.55 -1.60 -6.88
CA ALA A 763 82.18 -1.22 -5.59
C ALA A 763 82.45 0.29 -5.29
N GLY A 764 82.31 0.65 -4.00
CA GLY A 764 82.53 2.00 -3.40
C GLY A 764 81.22 2.77 -3.14
N ARG A 765 80.70 3.03 -1.93
CA ARG A 765 81.08 2.84 -0.50
C ARG A 765 81.89 3.98 0.17
N SER A 766 81.53 4.28 1.44
CA SER A 766 81.98 5.37 2.34
C SER A 766 81.17 6.67 2.17
N VAL A 767 80.85 7.48 3.20
CA VAL A 767 81.41 7.61 4.57
C VAL A 767 80.35 7.33 5.69
N ARG A 768 80.78 7.17 6.95
CA ARG A 768 79.96 6.82 8.15
C ARG A 768 80.03 7.86 9.28
N SER A 769 78.92 8.05 10.01
CA SER A 769 78.84 8.06 11.49
C SER A 769 77.37 8.14 11.98
N GLY A 770 76.92 7.59 13.12
CA GLY A 770 77.39 6.39 13.85
C GLY A 770 77.51 6.47 15.38
N ARG A 771 76.46 6.12 16.16
CA ARG A 771 76.40 5.38 17.47
C ARG A 771 75.14 5.74 18.32
N ILE A 772 74.71 5.02 19.39
CA ILE A 772 74.36 3.57 19.53
C ILE A 772 73.63 3.26 20.88
N ARG A 773 72.46 2.55 20.84
CA ARG A 773 71.87 1.61 21.86
C ARG A 773 71.45 2.16 23.27
N LEU A 774 70.59 1.55 24.14
CA LEU A 774 69.53 0.46 24.23
C LEU A 774 68.97 0.46 25.72
N PRO A 775 68.05 -0.41 26.23
CA PRO A 775 66.81 -1.09 25.74
C PRO A 775 65.59 -1.19 26.75
N ASP A 776 64.55 -1.98 26.40
CA ASP A 776 63.70 -2.90 27.26
C ASP A 776 62.15 -2.71 27.55
N HIS A 777 61.37 -3.69 27.02
CA HIS A 777 60.28 -4.57 27.57
C HIS A 777 58.84 -4.17 28.12
N ILE A 778 57.81 -4.54 27.32
CA ILE A 778 56.48 -5.25 27.53
C ILE A 778 55.49 -5.01 28.72
N VAL A 779 54.17 -4.95 28.38
CA VAL A 779 52.93 -5.57 29.00
C VAL A 779 51.71 -4.60 29.11
N SER A 780 50.49 -5.18 29.05
CA SER A 780 49.17 -4.56 28.84
C SER A 780 48.40 -4.07 30.08
N ALA A 781 47.53 -3.06 29.90
CA ALA A 781 46.23 -2.92 30.59
C ALA A 781 45.33 -1.88 29.87
N GLY A 782 44.01 -1.87 30.14
CA GLY A 782 43.07 -0.86 29.63
C GLY A 782 42.43 -0.01 30.73
N GLY A 783 41.85 1.14 30.37
CA GLY A 783 41.21 2.07 31.33
C GLY A 783 40.15 2.96 30.69
N ARG A 784 39.09 3.30 31.44
CA ARG A 784 37.89 4.04 30.98
C ARG A 784 37.75 5.40 31.70
N ARG A 785 36.98 6.29 31.04
CA ARG A 785 36.01 7.26 31.60
C ARG A 785 36.47 8.60 32.19
N ASN A 786 35.57 9.58 31.97
CA ASN A 786 35.28 10.82 32.71
C ASN A 786 36.39 11.89 32.76
N GLY A 787 36.13 13.20 32.58
CA GLY A 787 34.86 13.91 32.38
C GLY A 787 34.80 15.18 33.24
N SER A 788 33.93 16.16 32.90
CA SER A 788 33.76 17.47 33.59
C SER A 788 34.98 18.41 33.47
N LEU A 789 34.91 19.74 33.61
CA LEU A 789 33.87 20.78 33.42
C LEU A 789 34.61 22.13 33.49
N GLY A 790 34.22 23.16 32.73
CA GLY A 790 34.83 24.49 32.86
C GLY A 790 34.41 25.47 31.77
N CYS A 791 33.83 26.61 32.16
CA CYS A 791 33.31 27.63 31.24
C CYS A 791 33.66 29.03 31.74
N VAL A 792 34.03 29.94 30.80
CA VAL A 792 33.77 31.41 30.87
C VAL A 792 34.59 32.17 31.94
N PRO A 793 34.82 33.52 31.92
CA PRO A 793 34.44 34.59 30.96
C PRO A 793 35.62 35.45 30.39
N ASP A 794 35.22 36.53 29.70
CA ASP A 794 35.86 37.85 29.55
C ASP A 794 37.06 38.06 28.57
N GLY A 795 37.08 39.12 27.74
CA GLY A 795 35.96 40.04 27.44
C GLY A 795 36.31 41.40 26.79
N ARG A 796 35.26 42.08 26.28
CA ARG A 796 35.14 43.52 25.94
C ARG A 796 35.95 43.96 24.69
N LEU A 797 35.38 44.73 23.75
CA LEU A 797 34.75 46.04 23.92
C LEU A 797 33.60 46.35 22.92
N TYR A 798 32.66 47.20 23.36
CA TYR A 798 31.72 48.01 22.56
C TYR A 798 32.45 49.23 21.95
N SER A 799 31.98 50.03 20.97
CA SER A 799 30.74 50.17 20.16
C SER A 799 31.17 50.78 18.78
N GLN A 800 30.35 51.07 17.75
CA GLN A 800 28.99 51.59 17.76
C GLN A 800 28.27 51.49 16.39
N ASP A 801 27.01 51.02 16.45
CA ASP A 801 25.81 51.32 15.67
C ASP A 801 25.85 51.59 14.15
N CYS A 802 25.22 50.70 13.39
CA CYS A 802 24.46 51.05 12.19
C CYS A 802 23.30 50.03 11.99
N HIS A 803 22.13 50.32 12.54
CA HIS A 803 20.90 49.56 12.31
C HIS A 803 20.12 50.12 11.10
N PRO A 804 19.45 49.25 10.35
CA PRO A 804 18.02 49.50 10.13
C PRO A 804 17.13 48.29 10.42
N LEU A 805 15.91 48.60 10.86
CA LEU A 805 14.65 47.85 10.70
C LEU A 805 14.66 46.33 10.99
N ALA A 806 14.11 45.96 12.14
CA ALA A 806 13.66 44.60 12.41
C ALA A 806 12.37 44.28 11.64
N THR A 807 12.42 43.33 10.70
CA THR A 807 11.26 42.51 10.36
C THR A 807 10.97 41.54 11.51
N LYS A 808 9.68 41.25 11.77
CA LYS A 808 9.30 40.27 12.79
C LYS A 808 9.31 38.88 12.19
N ASP A 809 10.23 38.03 12.64
CA ASP A 809 10.11 36.57 12.43
C ASP A 809 8.86 36.05 13.15
N VAL A 810 7.83 35.70 12.39
CA VAL A 810 6.62 35.03 12.85
C VAL A 810 6.20 34.03 11.77
N GLY A 811 6.44 32.74 11.99
CA GLY A 811 5.89 31.69 11.11
C GLY A 811 6.69 30.39 11.04
N ALA A 812 8.01 30.41 11.28
CA ALA A 812 8.86 29.23 11.17
C ALA A 812 8.62 28.22 12.32
N THR A 813 7.55 27.42 12.22
CA THR A 813 7.31 26.26 13.09
C THR A 813 8.38 25.21 12.82
N ASN A 814 9.27 24.99 13.80
CA ASN A 814 10.32 23.98 13.69
C ASN A 814 9.69 22.58 13.43
N SER A 815 10.24 21.83 12.48
CA SER A 815 9.67 20.56 12.02
C SER A 815 9.50 19.56 13.17
N ALA A 816 10.41 19.54 14.15
CA ALA A 816 10.30 18.70 15.34
C ALA A 816 9.08 19.01 16.20
N ASP A 817 8.64 20.28 16.27
CA ASP A 817 7.46 20.69 17.02
C ASP A 817 6.18 20.17 16.33
N THR A 818 6.13 20.29 15.00
CA THR A 818 5.06 19.73 14.17
C THR A 818 4.98 18.20 14.26
N TRP A 819 6.12 17.50 14.13
CA TRP A 819 6.18 16.04 14.29
C TRP A 819 5.78 15.57 15.69
N MET A 820 6.19 16.29 16.74
CA MET A 820 5.77 16.01 18.12
C MET A 820 4.25 16.16 18.28
N THR A 821 3.65 17.21 17.72
CA THR A 821 2.20 17.44 17.76
C THR A 821 1.43 16.37 16.98
N ALA A 822 1.87 16.03 15.76
CA ALA A 822 1.26 14.99 14.94
C ALA A 822 1.32 13.60 15.61
N LEU A 823 2.47 13.25 16.21
CA LEU A 823 2.66 12.00 16.94
C LEU A 823 1.77 11.91 18.20
N LEU A 824 1.64 13.01 18.95
CA LEU A 824 0.70 13.09 20.08
C LEU A 824 -0.75 12.96 19.62
N ALA A 825 -1.14 13.65 18.54
CA ALA A 825 -2.48 13.55 17.97
C ALA A 825 -2.81 12.11 17.57
N PHE A 826 -1.99 11.48 16.71
CA PHE A 826 -2.15 10.08 16.29
C PHE A 826 -2.24 9.11 17.49
N ARG A 827 -1.34 9.25 18.47
CA ARG A 827 -1.27 8.37 19.64
C ARG A 827 -2.50 8.48 20.54
N TYR A 828 -3.01 9.70 20.77
CA TYR A 828 -4.05 9.96 21.76
C TYR A 828 -5.46 10.11 21.20
N TRP A 829 -5.63 10.42 19.90
CA TRP A 829 -6.90 10.51 19.18
C TRP A 829 -7.89 9.41 19.57
N ARG A 830 -7.50 8.14 19.36
CA ARG A 830 -8.36 6.98 19.66
C ARG A 830 -8.74 6.86 21.15
N THR A 831 -7.90 7.38 22.06
CA THR A 831 -8.20 7.39 23.50
C THR A 831 -9.22 8.46 23.83
N THR A 832 -9.12 9.64 23.21
CA THR A 832 -10.13 10.72 23.31
C THR A 832 -11.48 10.27 22.75
N VAL A 833 -11.50 9.68 21.56
CA VAL A 833 -12.72 9.16 20.91
C VAL A 833 -13.38 8.07 21.77
N GLN A 834 -12.61 7.09 22.24
CA GLN A 834 -13.16 6.03 23.09
C GLN A 834 -13.62 6.55 24.46
N LEU A 835 -12.96 7.57 25.03
CA LEU A 835 -13.41 8.20 26.28
C LEU A 835 -14.74 8.95 26.09
N PHE A 836 -14.94 9.63 24.96
CA PHE A 836 -16.23 10.25 24.62
C PHE A 836 -17.36 9.20 24.58
N PHE A 837 -17.22 8.15 23.77
CA PHE A 837 -18.27 7.14 23.65
C PHE A 837 -18.47 6.30 24.92
N TRP A 838 -17.44 6.13 25.76
CA TRP A 838 -17.57 5.51 27.08
C TRP A 838 -18.55 6.27 28.00
N PHE A 839 -18.60 7.61 27.92
CA PHE A 839 -19.59 8.44 28.64
C PHE A 839 -20.98 8.46 27.97
N VAL A 840 -21.09 8.13 26.68
CA VAL A 840 -22.37 8.09 25.94
C VAL A 840 -23.11 6.76 26.15
N TYR A 841 -22.36 5.65 26.27
CA TYR A 841 -22.86 4.27 26.38
C TYR A 841 -24.09 4.10 27.29
N GLN A 842 -25.09 3.36 26.79
CA GLN A 842 -26.24 2.88 27.56
C GLN A 842 -26.41 1.35 27.45
N PRO A 843 -26.61 0.64 28.58
CA PRO A 843 -27.02 -0.76 28.58
C PRO A 843 -28.52 -0.88 28.26
N ALA A 844 -28.92 -2.01 27.67
CA ALA A 844 -30.34 -2.38 27.62
C ALA A 844 -30.78 -2.82 29.03
N ARG A 845 -32.00 -2.47 29.44
CA ARG A 845 -32.51 -2.74 30.80
C ARG A 845 -33.78 -3.61 30.73
N PRO A 846 -33.97 -4.59 31.63
CA PRO A 846 -35.21 -5.33 31.72
C PRO A 846 -36.41 -4.41 31.97
N THR A 847 -37.48 -4.64 31.21
CA THR A 847 -38.74 -3.88 31.23
C THR A 847 -39.86 -4.60 31.97
N GLY A 848 -39.72 -5.91 32.22
CA GLY A 848 -40.78 -6.77 32.72
C GLY A 848 -41.80 -7.20 31.65
N ARG A 849 -41.60 -6.78 30.39
CA ARG A 849 -42.27 -7.30 29.19
C ARG A 849 -41.24 -7.80 28.18
N ASP A 850 -40.13 -8.30 28.70
CA ASP A 850 -38.96 -8.68 27.91
C ASP A 850 -39.27 -9.92 27.07
N VAL A 851 -38.80 -9.93 25.82
CA VAL A 851 -39.20 -10.91 24.80
C VAL A 851 -38.68 -12.32 25.12
N MET A 852 -37.51 -12.39 25.75
CA MET A 852 -36.81 -13.63 26.12
C MET A 852 -36.59 -13.70 27.63
N LYS A 853 -36.76 -14.89 28.20
CA LYS A 853 -36.58 -15.23 29.62
C LYS A 853 -35.48 -16.28 29.82
N ALA A 854 -35.18 -16.57 31.09
CA ALA A 854 -34.31 -17.68 31.45
C ALA A 854 -34.84 -19.05 30.98
N GLU A 855 -36.17 -19.21 30.97
CA GLU A 855 -36.88 -20.36 30.41
C GLU A 855 -36.54 -20.61 28.91
N ASP A 856 -36.14 -19.59 28.16
CA ASP A 856 -35.81 -19.68 26.73
C ASP A 856 -34.32 -19.97 26.46
N CYS A 857 -33.57 -20.37 27.51
CA CYS A 857 -32.11 -20.52 27.48
C CYS A 857 -31.61 -21.94 27.75
N THR A 858 -30.70 -22.43 26.90
CA THR A 858 -29.83 -23.59 27.15
C THR A 858 -28.41 -23.11 27.43
N VAL A 859 -27.87 -23.41 28.61
CA VAL A 859 -26.47 -23.11 28.98
C VAL A 859 -25.57 -24.25 28.55
N LEU A 860 -24.50 -23.94 27.81
CA LEU A 860 -23.55 -24.91 27.27
C LEU A 860 -22.19 -24.71 27.97
N LEU A 861 -21.71 -25.78 28.62
CA LEU A 861 -20.51 -25.81 29.46
C LEU A 861 -19.48 -26.84 28.95
N PRO A 862 -18.53 -26.44 28.09
CA PRO A 862 -17.36 -27.25 27.76
C PRO A 862 -16.45 -27.40 28.99
N THR A 863 -16.10 -28.62 29.38
CA THR A 863 -15.34 -28.86 30.62
C THR A 863 -14.43 -30.10 30.55
N VAL A 864 -13.38 -30.09 31.37
CA VAL A 864 -12.53 -31.26 31.65
C VAL A 864 -12.91 -31.96 32.96
N GLY A 865 -14.08 -31.61 33.52
CA GLY A 865 -14.59 -32.10 34.80
C GLY A 865 -14.16 -31.25 36.00
N PRO A 866 -14.61 -31.61 37.22
CA PRO A 866 -14.35 -30.85 38.46
C PRO A 866 -12.90 -31.00 38.99
N ALA A 867 -12.11 -31.95 38.47
CA ALA A 867 -10.82 -32.31 39.02
C ALA A 867 -9.80 -31.16 38.95
N GLY A 868 -9.40 -30.62 40.10
CA GLY A 868 -8.46 -29.50 40.20
C GLY A 868 -9.04 -28.14 39.77
N ASN A 869 -10.37 -28.00 39.82
CA ASN A 869 -11.09 -26.76 39.53
C ASN A 869 -11.82 -26.25 40.79
N ASP A 870 -11.08 -25.47 41.59
CA ASP A 870 -11.48 -24.99 42.93
C ASP A 870 -12.67 -23.98 42.93
N VAL A 871 -13.29 -23.72 41.76
CA VAL A 871 -14.47 -22.84 41.60
C VAL A 871 -15.64 -23.51 40.87
N PHE A 872 -15.57 -24.83 40.61
CA PHE A 872 -16.62 -25.56 39.88
C PHE A 872 -17.98 -25.56 40.60
N GLU A 873 -17.99 -25.52 41.94
CA GLU A 873 -19.22 -25.33 42.73
C GLU A 873 -19.89 -23.98 42.43
N HIS A 874 -19.13 -22.88 42.51
CA HIS A 874 -19.68 -21.54 42.32
C HIS A 874 -20.18 -21.33 40.89
N LEU A 875 -19.50 -21.93 39.90
CA LEU A 875 -20.00 -22.02 38.52
C LEU A 875 -21.40 -22.62 38.50
N VAL A 876 -21.56 -23.86 38.96
CA VAL A 876 -22.84 -24.59 38.85
C VAL A 876 -23.94 -23.91 39.66
N ALA A 877 -23.64 -23.45 40.88
CA ALA A 877 -24.58 -22.69 41.70
C ALA A 877 -25.01 -21.37 41.04
N SER A 878 -24.08 -20.59 40.51
CA SER A 878 -24.39 -19.29 39.86
C SER A 878 -25.18 -19.44 38.55
N VAL A 879 -24.96 -20.53 37.81
CA VAL A 879 -25.75 -20.88 36.62
C VAL A 879 -27.18 -21.27 37.00
N LEU A 880 -27.35 -22.16 37.99
CA LEU A 880 -28.69 -22.65 38.38
C LEU A 880 -29.54 -21.58 39.09
N VAL A 881 -28.93 -20.65 39.85
CA VAL A 881 -29.60 -19.48 40.44
C VAL A 881 -30.19 -18.54 39.37
N ASN A 882 -29.70 -18.60 38.13
CA ASN A 882 -30.26 -17.84 37.01
C ASN A 882 -31.41 -18.57 36.28
N GLU A 883 -31.83 -19.74 36.77
CA GLU A 883 -33.00 -20.53 36.33
C GLU A 883 -33.12 -20.80 34.81
N PRO A 884 -32.05 -21.24 34.11
CA PRO A 884 -32.15 -21.63 32.71
C PRO A 884 -33.00 -22.91 32.54
N ALA A 885 -33.67 -23.09 31.41
CA ALA A 885 -34.42 -24.33 31.15
C ALA A 885 -33.52 -25.57 31.04
N ARG A 886 -32.29 -25.42 30.51
CA ARG A 886 -31.33 -26.53 30.40
C ARG A 886 -29.89 -26.12 30.67
N VAL A 887 -29.11 -27.05 31.22
CA VAL A 887 -27.65 -26.99 31.32
C VAL A 887 -27.04 -28.25 30.65
N VAL A 888 -26.13 -28.05 29.70
CA VAL A 888 -25.43 -29.12 28.96
C VAL A 888 -23.94 -29.07 29.28
N PHE A 889 -23.48 -30.02 30.10
CA PHE A 889 -22.07 -30.25 30.36
C PHE A 889 -21.47 -31.11 29.24
N SER A 890 -20.44 -30.62 28.56
CA SER A 890 -19.78 -31.30 27.44
C SER A 890 -18.34 -31.63 27.80
N THR A 891 -18.04 -32.92 28.00
CA THR A 891 -16.76 -33.40 28.55
C THR A 891 -15.83 -33.94 27.47
N ASN A 892 -14.52 -33.81 27.71
CA ASN A 892 -13.48 -34.35 26.84
C ASN A 892 -13.30 -35.88 26.95
N THR A 893 -13.56 -36.48 28.12
CA THR A 893 -13.42 -37.93 28.33
C THR A 893 -14.58 -38.53 29.14
N ALA A 894 -14.62 -39.87 29.21
CA ALA A 894 -15.60 -40.63 29.97
C ALA A 894 -15.41 -40.46 31.50
N GLU A 895 -14.17 -40.39 31.96
CA GLU A 895 -13.81 -40.17 33.37
C GLU A 895 -14.25 -38.77 33.81
N ALA A 896 -14.08 -37.77 32.95
CA ALA A 896 -14.59 -36.42 33.19
C ALA A 896 -16.13 -36.39 33.26
N LYS A 897 -16.83 -37.18 32.44
CA LYS A 897 -18.30 -37.32 32.52
C LYS A 897 -18.74 -37.95 33.84
N GLU A 898 -18.13 -39.05 34.27
CA GLU A 898 -18.47 -39.67 35.56
C GLU A 898 -18.08 -38.82 36.76
N ALA A 899 -17.00 -38.02 36.66
CA ALA A 899 -16.64 -37.04 37.68
C ALA A 899 -17.71 -35.92 37.81
N VAL A 900 -18.26 -35.43 36.68
CA VAL A 900 -19.38 -34.46 36.69
C VAL A 900 -20.65 -35.09 37.25
N HIS A 901 -21.01 -36.32 36.87
CA HIS A 901 -22.14 -37.03 37.47
C HIS A 901 -21.94 -37.31 38.97
N GLY A 902 -20.71 -37.61 39.40
CA GLY A 902 -20.32 -37.76 40.80
C GLY A 902 -20.54 -36.47 41.60
N PHE A 903 -20.02 -35.36 41.09
CA PHE A 903 -20.20 -34.03 41.68
C PHE A 903 -21.68 -33.65 41.80
N LEU A 904 -22.46 -33.75 40.72
CA LEU A 904 -23.87 -33.35 40.70
C LEU A 904 -24.75 -34.17 41.67
N ARG A 905 -24.40 -35.43 41.96
CA ARG A 905 -25.08 -36.26 42.97
C ARG A 905 -24.85 -35.76 44.40
N GLY A 906 -23.68 -35.23 44.72
CA GLY A 906 -23.37 -34.63 46.03
C GLY A 906 -23.88 -33.20 46.16
N PHE A 907 -23.68 -32.38 45.13
CA PHE A 907 -24.03 -30.96 45.11
C PHE A 907 -25.53 -30.67 45.16
N ARG A 908 -26.38 -31.54 44.58
CA ARG A 908 -27.84 -31.34 44.52
C ARG A 908 -28.48 -31.04 45.90
N PRO A 909 -28.34 -31.88 46.94
CA PRO A 909 -28.94 -31.59 48.25
C PRO A 909 -28.37 -30.32 48.89
N ASP A 910 -27.10 -29.98 48.67
CA ASP A 910 -26.51 -28.75 49.23
C ASP A 910 -27.11 -27.49 48.59
N TYR A 911 -27.37 -27.54 47.28
CA TYR A 911 -28.08 -26.48 46.55
C TYR A 911 -29.56 -26.36 46.95
N GLU A 912 -30.26 -27.49 47.04
CA GLU A 912 -31.68 -27.55 47.37
C GLU A 912 -31.95 -27.09 48.83
N ASN A 913 -31.00 -27.29 49.74
CA ASN A 913 -31.05 -26.75 51.11
C ASN A 913 -30.51 -25.31 51.25
N GLY A 914 -29.91 -24.71 50.21
CA GLY A 914 -29.37 -23.35 50.25
C GLY A 914 -28.03 -23.20 50.98
N VAL A 915 -27.26 -24.28 51.10
CA VAL A 915 -26.01 -24.32 51.90
C VAL A 915 -24.72 -24.23 51.08
N THR A 916 -24.81 -24.04 49.76
CA THR A 916 -23.62 -23.77 48.91
C THR A 916 -22.98 -22.43 49.25
N ASP A 917 -21.66 -22.31 49.08
CA ASP A 917 -20.92 -21.07 49.37
C ASP A 917 -21.45 -19.88 48.56
N TYR A 918 -21.87 -20.13 47.31
CA TYR A 918 -22.46 -19.11 46.45
C TYR A 918 -23.82 -18.61 46.96
N GLN A 919 -24.74 -19.50 47.36
CA GLN A 919 -26.04 -19.09 47.91
C GLN A 919 -25.87 -18.32 49.22
N GLN A 920 -25.00 -18.78 50.11
CA GLN A 920 -24.69 -18.10 51.38
C GLN A 920 -24.08 -16.71 51.14
N ARG A 921 -23.07 -16.56 50.26
CA ARG A 921 -22.46 -15.26 49.94
C ARG A 921 -23.41 -14.25 49.30
N HIS A 922 -24.52 -14.69 48.72
CA HIS A 922 -25.52 -13.83 48.09
C HIS A 922 -26.85 -13.75 48.86
N ASN A 923 -26.94 -14.32 50.07
CA ASN A 923 -28.16 -14.39 50.89
C ASN A 923 -29.36 -14.97 50.12
N LEU A 924 -29.12 -16.03 49.34
CA LEU A 924 -30.15 -16.70 48.52
C LEU A 924 -30.70 -17.93 49.26
N PRO A 925 -32.02 -18.20 49.18
CA PRO A 925 -32.60 -19.43 49.72
C PRO A 925 -32.21 -20.67 48.92
N GLY A 926 -32.43 -21.85 49.51
CA GLY A 926 -32.46 -23.11 48.78
C GLY A 926 -33.64 -23.16 47.80
N SER A 927 -33.43 -23.74 46.62
CA SER A 927 -34.48 -23.93 45.61
C SER A 927 -34.31 -25.26 44.88
N ASN A 928 -35.43 -25.82 44.42
CA ASN A 928 -35.40 -27.04 43.60
C ASN A 928 -34.76 -26.73 42.24
N ILE A 929 -33.86 -27.61 41.79
CA ILE A 929 -33.23 -27.48 40.47
C ILE A 929 -34.28 -27.73 39.37
N ALA A 930 -34.82 -26.65 38.81
CA ALA A 930 -35.81 -26.68 37.73
C ALA A 930 -35.19 -26.99 36.35
N SER A 931 -33.91 -26.69 36.16
CA SER A 931 -33.17 -26.92 34.91
C SER A 931 -33.00 -28.41 34.59
N ASP A 932 -33.23 -28.79 33.33
CA ASP A 932 -32.79 -30.08 32.79
C ASP A 932 -31.26 -30.11 32.72
N ILE A 933 -30.61 -31.18 33.20
CA ILE A 933 -29.15 -31.30 33.22
C ILE A 933 -28.70 -32.51 32.40
N LYS A 934 -28.13 -32.23 31.23
CA LYS A 934 -27.54 -33.24 30.34
C LYS A 934 -26.00 -33.23 30.48
N VAL A 935 -25.37 -34.41 30.51
CA VAL A 935 -23.90 -34.56 30.52
C VAL A 935 -23.47 -35.48 29.38
N VAL A 936 -22.69 -34.93 28.45
CA VAL A 936 -22.23 -35.62 27.23
C VAL A 936 -20.72 -35.77 27.24
N ASN A 937 -20.23 -36.85 26.63
CA ASN A 937 -18.80 -37.10 26.44
C ASN A 937 -18.50 -37.07 24.94
N VAL A 938 -17.46 -36.34 24.55
CA VAL A 938 -17.07 -36.12 23.16
C VAL A 938 -15.86 -36.96 22.76
N GLY A 939 -15.09 -37.48 23.73
CA GLY A 939 -13.86 -38.24 23.50
C GLY A 939 -12.67 -37.42 22.95
N GLU A 940 -12.88 -36.15 22.59
CA GLU A 940 -11.86 -35.25 22.05
C GLU A 940 -11.62 -34.06 23.00
N SER A 941 -10.35 -33.76 23.26
CA SER A 941 -9.94 -32.57 24.01
C SER A 941 -9.87 -31.34 23.11
N SER A 942 -11.02 -30.91 22.59
CA SER A 942 -11.21 -29.66 21.82
C SER A 942 -12.46 -28.91 22.28
N LYS A 943 -12.31 -27.63 22.65
CA LYS A 943 -13.47 -26.78 23.05
C LYS A 943 -14.45 -26.59 21.88
N ARG A 944 -13.97 -26.39 20.64
CA ARG A 944 -14.87 -26.22 19.48
C ARG A 944 -15.73 -27.47 19.24
N ARG A 945 -15.13 -28.67 19.35
CA ARG A 945 -15.87 -29.95 19.28
C ARG A 945 -16.86 -30.14 20.42
N GLN A 946 -16.47 -29.78 21.64
CA GLN A 946 -17.36 -29.82 22.82
C GLN A 946 -18.56 -28.89 22.70
N VAL A 947 -18.38 -27.70 22.11
CA VAL A 947 -19.49 -26.81 21.77
C VAL A 947 -20.41 -27.46 20.74
N VAL A 948 -19.90 -27.96 19.61
CA VAL A 948 -20.73 -28.61 18.57
C VAL A 948 -21.51 -29.82 19.11
N ALA A 949 -20.88 -30.67 19.93
CA ALA A 949 -21.56 -31.79 20.57
C ALA A 949 -22.64 -31.35 21.58
N GLY A 950 -22.45 -30.22 22.26
CA GLY A 950 -23.46 -29.64 23.15
C GLY A 950 -24.64 -29.01 22.39
N LEU A 951 -24.41 -28.45 21.20
CA LEU A 951 -25.46 -27.86 20.36
C LEU A 951 -26.50 -28.89 19.91
N ALA A 952 -26.12 -30.17 19.77
CA ALA A 952 -27.04 -31.27 19.49
C ALA A 952 -28.09 -31.55 20.60
N HIS A 953 -28.02 -30.82 21.73
CA HIS A 953 -28.96 -30.91 22.85
C HIS A 953 -29.61 -29.57 23.24
N VAL A 954 -29.43 -28.54 22.41
CA VAL A 954 -30.17 -27.27 22.49
C VAL A 954 -31.55 -27.48 21.86
N GLU A 955 -32.60 -27.12 22.60
CA GLU A 955 -34.00 -27.15 22.14
C GLU A 955 -34.70 -25.79 22.41
N THR A 956 -33.92 -24.73 22.66
CA THR A 956 -34.39 -23.41 23.12
C THR A 956 -33.84 -22.28 22.24
N ASP A 957 -34.54 -21.14 22.16
CA ASP A 957 -34.21 -20.03 21.26
C ASP A 957 -32.86 -19.35 21.54
N ILE A 958 -32.38 -19.36 22.80
CA ILE A 958 -31.09 -18.79 23.20
C ILE A 958 -30.12 -19.89 23.66
N VAL A 959 -28.88 -19.83 23.16
CA VAL A 959 -27.73 -20.58 23.66
C VAL A 959 -26.84 -19.66 24.48
N VAL A 960 -26.50 -20.07 25.69
CA VAL A 960 -25.60 -19.34 26.59
C VAL A 960 -24.27 -20.09 26.70
N SER A 961 -23.19 -19.49 26.20
CA SER A 961 -21.85 -20.09 26.24
C SER A 961 -21.11 -19.68 27.51
N SER A 962 -20.60 -20.66 28.26
CA SER A 962 -19.90 -20.43 29.52
C SER A 962 -18.67 -21.32 29.69
N ASP A 963 -17.60 -20.77 30.26
CA ASP A 963 -16.36 -21.50 30.59
C ASP A 963 -16.49 -22.19 31.97
N ASP A 964 -15.68 -23.24 32.19
CA ASP A 964 -15.57 -23.99 33.47
C ASP A 964 -15.16 -23.17 34.72
N THR A 965 -14.93 -21.87 34.56
CA THR A 965 -14.32 -20.97 35.56
C THR A 965 -15.04 -19.60 35.60
N ALA A 966 -16.31 -19.58 35.21
CA ALA A 966 -17.18 -18.40 35.22
C ALA A 966 -18.16 -18.44 36.42
N GLU A 967 -18.19 -17.40 37.24
CA GLU A 967 -19.12 -17.25 38.38
C GLU A 967 -20.00 -16.01 38.11
N TRP A 968 -21.29 -16.25 37.82
CA TRP A 968 -22.26 -15.23 37.40
C TRP A 968 -22.85 -14.45 38.58
N THR A 969 -23.47 -13.30 38.32
CA THR A 969 -24.32 -12.59 39.28
C THR A 969 -25.73 -13.21 39.39
N PRO A 970 -26.46 -13.06 40.52
CA PRO A 970 -27.81 -13.66 40.69
C PRO A 970 -28.92 -13.14 39.76
N ARG A 971 -28.65 -12.10 38.95
CA ARG A 971 -29.57 -11.58 37.91
C ARG A 971 -28.96 -11.62 36.49
N TRP A 972 -27.77 -12.22 36.34
CA TRP A 972 -26.95 -12.13 35.14
C TRP A 972 -27.72 -12.42 33.85
N LEU A 973 -28.47 -13.52 33.83
CA LEU A 973 -29.19 -13.97 32.63
C LEU A 973 -30.32 -13.00 32.27
N LYS A 974 -31.14 -12.60 33.25
CA LYS A 974 -32.21 -11.59 33.07
C LYS A 974 -31.68 -10.25 32.54
N GLU A 975 -30.56 -9.79 33.07
CA GLU A 975 -29.95 -8.51 32.70
C GLU A 975 -29.23 -8.56 31.34
N ALA A 976 -28.75 -9.74 30.92
CA ALA A 976 -28.20 -9.93 29.59
C ALA A 976 -29.29 -10.09 28.52
N LEU A 977 -30.36 -10.85 28.82
CA LEU A 977 -31.47 -11.12 27.90
C LEU A 977 -32.24 -9.88 27.46
N ALA A 978 -32.27 -8.83 28.29
CA ALA A 978 -32.90 -7.54 27.93
C ALA A 978 -32.35 -6.90 26.64
N ALA A 979 -31.19 -7.35 26.15
CA ALA A 979 -30.66 -6.93 24.84
C ALA A 979 -31.40 -7.58 23.64
N PHE A 980 -32.02 -8.76 23.80
CA PHE A 980 -32.80 -9.43 22.73
C PHE A 980 -34.21 -8.88 22.54
N ASN A 981 -34.60 -7.87 23.33
CA ASN A 981 -35.76 -7.03 23.06
C ASN A 981 -35.61 -6.24 21.74
N ASP A 982 -34.36 -6.01 21.30
CA ASP A 982 -34.05 -5.68 19.92
C ASP A 982 -34.03 -6.98 19.10
N PRO A 983 -34.94 -7.17 18.12
CA PRO A 983 -35.00 -8.40 17.34
C PRO A 983 -33.73 -8.61 16.50
N GLU A 984 -33.03 -7.55 16.10
CA GLU A 984 -31.85 -7.61 15.21
C GLU A 984 -30.56 -8.01 15.96
N VAL A 985 -30.58 -8.01 17.30
CA VAL A 985 -29.44 -8.49 18.12
C VAL A 985 -29.37 -10.02 18.06
N GLY A 986 -28.26 -10.55 17.52
CA GLY A 986 -27.97 -11.99 17.47
C GLY A 986 -26.98 -12.47 18.53
N LEU A 987 -26.15 -11.56 19.08
CA LEU A 987 -25.09 -11.86 20.05
C LEU A 987 -25.07 -10.82 21.18
N VAL A 988 -25.01 -11.31 22.41
CA VAL A 988 -24.87 -10.47 23.61
C VAL A 988 -23.60 -10.84 24.36
N GLY A 989 -22.70 -9.87 24.51
CA GLY A 989 -21.53 -9.94 25.38
C GLY A 989 -21.78 -9.26 26.73
N THR A 990 -21.15 -9.75 27.79
CA THR A 990 -21.37 -9.27 29.16
C THR A 990 -20.10 -8.71 29.81
N ARG A 991 -20.24 -8.04 30.97
CA ARG A 991 -19.12 -7.44 31.72
C ARG A 991 -18.25 -8.54 32.31
N LYS A 992 -16.92 -8.43 32.12
CA LYS A 992 -15.93 -9.43 32.56
C LYS A 992 -15.17 -8.88 33.77
N TRP A 993 -15.12 -9.57 34.90
CA TRP A 993 -14.41 -9.10 36.11
C TRP A 993 -13.51 -10.17 36.72
N VAL A 994 -12.43 -9.77 37.41
CA VAL A 994 -11.54 -10.70 38.11
C VAL A 994 -11.84 -10.68 39.60
N LYS A 995 -12.02 -11.85 40.20
CA LYS A 995 -12.16 -12.00 41.66
C LYS A 995 -10.84 -11.60 42.32
N HIS A 996 -10.85 -10.51 43.10
CA HIS A 996 -9.68 -10.04 43.85
C HIS A 996 -9.37 -11.04 44.96
N LEU A 997 -8.20 -11.67 44.92
CA LEU A 997 -7.85 -12.80 45.78
C LEU A 997 -7.26 -12.34 47.13
N PRO A 998 -7.50 -13.09 48.23
CA PRO A 998 -6.84 -12.83 49.50
C PRO A 998 -5.32 -13.02 49.38
N SER A 999 -4.57 -12.27 50.17
CA SER A 999 -3.11 -12.44 50.24
C SER A 999 -2.74 -13.75 50.93
N PRO A 1000 -1.70 -14.48 50.50
CA PRO A 1000 -1.29 -15.73 51.13
C PRO A 1000 -1.00 -15.54 52.64
N PRO A 1001 -1.24 -16.57 53.48
CA PRO A 1001 -0.95 -16.49 54.92
C PRO A 1001 0.53 -16.23 55.17
N VAL A 1002 0.84 -15.60 56.31
CA VAL A 1002 2.24 -15.45 56.75
C VAL A 1002 2.71 -16.81 57.29
N ASN A 1003 3.82 -17.32 56.77
CA ASN A 1003 4.51 -18.46 57.38
C ASN A 1003 5.62 -17.94 58.31
N PRO A 1004 5.54 -18.13 59.65
CA PRO A 1004 6.57 -17.63 60.58
C PRO A 1004 7.96 -18.25 60.39
N ALA A 1005 8.06 -19.40 59.70
CA ALA A 1005 9.35 -20.01 59.37
C ALA A 1005 10.07 -19.31 58.19
N ASP A 1006 9.34 -18.55 57.36
CA ASP A 1006 9.90 -17.79 56.26
C ASP A 1006 10.28 -16.37 56.69
N GLY A 1007 11.41 -15.86 56.20
CA GLY A 1007 11.89 -14.52 56.55
C GLY A 1007 10.89 -13.40 56.21
N LEU A 1008 10.85 -12.34 57.02
CA LEU A 1008 9.93 -11.19 56.87
C LEU A 1008 9.90 -10.64 55.43
N PHE A 1009 11.07 -10.48 54.80
CA PHE A 1009 11.20 -10.03 53.42
C PHE A 1009 10.61 -11.01 52.39
N TYR A 1010 10.70 -12.33 52.63
CA TYR A 1010 10.09 -13.33 51.75
C TYR A 1010 8.57 -13.31 51.87
N ASN A 1011 8.02 -13.27 53.10
CA ASN A 1011 6.58 -13.14 53.33
C ASN A 1011 6.01 -11.86 52.69
N ALA A 1012 6.69 -10.72 52.83
CA ALA A 1012 6.30 -9.46 52.21
C ALA A 1012 6.35 -9.52 50.67
N TRP A 1013 7.46 -10.02 50.11
CA TRP A 1013 7.62 -10.22 48.66
C TRP A 1013 6.58 -11.16 48.07
N LEU A 1014 6.30 -12.28 48.75
CA LEU A 1014 5.34 -13.30 48.31
C LEU A 1014 3.92 -12.74 48.26
N ARG A 1015 3.52 -11.97 49.27
CA ARG A 1015 2.21 -11.29 49.31
C ARG A 1015 2.07 -10.25 48.20
N TRP A 1016 3.10 -9.43 47.99
CA TRP A 1016 3.15 -8.48 46.88
C TRP A 1016 3.07 -9.18 45.52
N TYR A 1017 3.83 -10.26 45.32
CA TYR A 1017 3.90 -11.03 44.09
C TYR A 1017 2.59 -11.77 43.77
N ALA A 1018 1.90 -12.30 44.78
CA ALA A 1018 0.59 -12.93 44.62
C ALA A 1018 -0.48 -11.92 44.17
N ARG A 1019 -0.58 -10.77 44.85
CA ARG A 1019 -1.46 -9.66 44.42
C ARG A 1019 -1.07 -9.16 43.03
N PHE A 1020 0.24 -9.13 42.72
CA PHE A 1020 0.72 -8.55 41.47
C PHE A 1020 0.08 -9.20 40.22
N TRP A 1021 0.03 -10.53 40.18
CA TRP A 1021 -0.49 -11.25 39.02
C TRP A 1021 -2.01 -11.25 38.93
N ASN A 1022 -2.72 -11.28 40.05
CA ASN A 1022 -4.18 -11.17 40.09
C ASN A 1022 -4.64 -9.78 39.57
N ASN A 1023 -3.96 -8.71 40.00
CA ASN A 1023 -4.24 -7.35 39.55
C ASN A 1023 -3.89 -7.12 38.08
N MET A 1024 -2.82 -7.72 37.54
CA MET A 1024 -2.58 -7.69 36.08
C MET A 1024 -3.73 -8.36 35.30
N GLY A 1025 -4.35 -9.41 35.83
CA GLY A 1025 -5.58 -9.98 35.27
C GLY A 1025 -6.75 -9.00 35.30
N GLY A 1026 -6.99 -8.35 36.44
CA GLY A 1026 -8.08 -7.37 36.62
C GLY A 1026 -7.98 -6.19 35.66
N LEU A 1027 -6.82 -5.53 35.61
CA LEU A 1027 -6.56 -4.40 34.71
C LEU A 1027 -6.69 -4.78 33.23
N TYR A 1028 -6.33 -6.02 32.85
CA TYR A 1028 -6.44 -6.50 31.48
C TYR A 1028 -7.91 -6.66 31.05
N LEU A 1029 -8.75 -7.35 31.84
CA LEU A 1029 -10.18 -7.49 31.52
C LEU A 1029 -10.94 -6.15 31.61
N ILE A 1030 -10.58 -5.25 32.53
CA ILE A 1030 -11.23 -3.94 32.63
C ILE A 1030 -10.90 -3.05 31.43
N ARG A 1031 -9.67 -3.11 30.90
CA ARG A 1031 -9.37 -2.45 29.64
C ARG A 1031 -10.19 -3.03 28.48
N HIS A 1032 -10.46 -4.33 28.46
CA HIS A 1032 -11.35 -4.93 27.45
C HIS A 1032 -12.79 -4.45 27.62
N ASN A 1033 -13.31 -4.36 28.85
CA ASN A 1033 -14.64 -3.78 29.10
C ASN A 1033 -14.73 -2.33 28.62
N PHE A 1034 -13.73 -1.49 28.93
CA PHE A 1034 -13.69 -0.10 28.47
C PHE A 1034 -13.70 -0.02 26.95
N GLU A 1035 -12.86 -0.80 26.27
CA GLU A 1035 -12.77 -0.80 24.81
C GLU A 1035 -14.09 -1.29 24.18
N MET A 1036 -14.64 -2.45 24.59
CA MET A 1036 -15.95 -2.96 24.13
C MET A 1036 -17.11 -1.98 24.40
N GLN A 1037 -17.15 -1.35 25.58
CA GLN A 1037 -18.20 -0.40 25.96
C GLN A 1037 -18.15 0.86 25.08
N SER A 1038 -16.94 1.35 24.80
CA SER A 1038 -16.74 2.53 23.95
C SER A 1038 -17.07 2.26 22.48
N THR A 1039 -16.71 1.09 21.95
CA THR A 1039 -16.98 0.72 20.55
C THR A 1039 -18.46 0.42 20.32
N ASN A 1040 -19.10 -0.33 21.23
CA ASN A 1040 -20.52 -0.69 21.12
C ASN A 1040 -21.46 0.52 21.31
N ALA A 1041 -20.94 1.66 21.81
CA ALA A 1041 -21.61 2.94 21.86
C ALA A 1041 -21.28 3.89 20.69
N ALA A 1042 -20.28 3.57 19.87
CA ALA A 1042 -19.82 4.38 18.74
C ALA A 1042 -20.50 3.97 17.42
N ASP A 1043 -20.42 2.69 17.08
CA ASP A 1043 -20.93 2.08 15.85
C ASP A 1043 -21.54 0.68 16.08
N GLY A 1044 -21.78 0.30 17.34
CA GLY A 1044 -22.17 -1.05 17.71
C GLY A 1044 -21.01 -2.06 17.76
N GLY A 1045 -19.80 -1.66 17.40
CA GLY A 1045 -18.67 -2.56 17.25
C GLY A 1045 -18.13 -3.20 18.52
N VAL A 1046 -17.57 -4.40 18.38
CA VAL A 1046 -16.78 -5.10 19.41
C VAL A 1046 -15.66 -5.91 18.77
N PHE A 1047 -14.46 -5.92 19.34
CA PHE A 1047 -13.34 -6.69 18.79
C PHE A 1047 -13.42 -8.21 19.06
N CYS A 1048 -14.17 -8.61 20.10
CA CYS A 1048 -14.28 -9.98 20.60
C CYS A 1048 -15.35 -10.06 21.71
N VAL A 1049 -16.47 -10.75 21.45
CA VAL A 1049 -17.35 -11.24 22.53
C VAL A 1049 -16.79 -12.56 23.03
N SER A 1050 -16.76 -12.77 24.36
CA SER A 1050 -16.15 -13.97 24.92
C SER A 1050 -17.18 -15.03 25.29
N GLY A 1051 -17.01 -16.25 24.77
CA GLY A 1051 -17.74 -17.47 25.12
C GLY A 1051 -17.45 -18.00 26.53
N ARG A 1052 -16.90 -17.15 27.41
CA ARG A 1052 -16.95 -17.32 28.86
C ARG A 1052 -18.30 -16.93 29.46
N SER A 1053 -19.03 -16.05 28.79
CA SER A 1053 -20.32 -15.50 29.26
C SER A 1053 -21.00 -14.70 28.14
N CYS A 1054 -21.41 -15.37 27.06
CA CYS A 1054 -22.16 -14.76 25.96
C CYS A 1054 -23.47 -15.51 25.68
N LEU A 1055 -24.41 -14.80 25.06
CA LEU A 1055 -25.71 -15.33 24.67
C LEU A 1055 -25.85 -15.17 23.16
N ILE A 1056 -26.38 -16.19 22.49
CA ILE A 1056 -26.47 -16.29 21.03
C ILE A 1056 -27.84 -16.83 20.66
N ARG A 1057 -28.49 -16.31 19.61
CA ARG A 1057 -29.72 -16.95 19.07
C ARG A 1057 -29.38 -18.32 18.47
N ALA A 1058 -30.09 -19.36 18.89
CA ALA A 1058 -29.83 -20.75 18.48
C ALA A 1058 -29.96 -20.95 16.95
N SER A 1059 -30.82 -20.17 16.30
CA SER A 1059 -31.00 -20.14 14.84
C SER A 1059 -29.74 -19.77 14.04
N ILE A 1060 -28.74 -19.12 14.67
CA ILE A 1060 -27.47 -18.75 14.02
C ILE A 1060 -26.41 -19.88 14.15
N LEU A 1061 -26.67 -20.90 14.98
CA LEU A 1061 -25.74 -21.97 15.32
C LEU A 1061 -26.09 -23.29 14.60
N ASP A 1062 -26.47 -23.15 13.33
CA ASP A 1062 -26.95 -24.21 12.44
C ASP A 1062 -25.85 -25.22 12.04
N ARG A 1063 -26.18 -26.17 11.15
CA ARG A 1063 -25.19 -27.15 10.64
C ARG A 1063 -24.05 -26.48 9.86
N THR A 1064 -24.32 -25.38 9.14
CA THR A 1064 -23.34 -24.60 8.40
C THR A 1064 -22.34 -23.94 9.35
N PHE A 1065 -22.83 -23.29 10.42
CA PHE A 1065 -22.00 -22.80 11.52
C PHE A 1065 -21.16 -23.93 12.12
N GLN A 1066 -21.78 -25.06 12.51
CA GLN A 1066 -21.08 -26.17 13.17
C GLN A 1066 -19.94 -26.75 12.30
N HIS A 1067 -20.16 -26.85 10.99
CA HIS A 1067 -19.12 -27.23 10.04
C HIS A 1067 -18.00 -26.18 9.94
N ALA A 1068 -18.33 -24.92 9.65
CA ALA A 1068 -17.35 -23.85 9.47
C ALA A 1068 -16.54 -23.57 10.75
N PHE A 1069 -17.19 -23.64 11.91
CA PHE A 1069 -16.55 -23.47 13.24
C PHE A 1069 -15.53 -24.57 13.52
N THR A 1070 -15.73 -25.80 13.04
CA THR A 1070 -14.78 -26.91 13.23
C THR A 1070 -13.77 -27.08 12.09
N HIS A 1071 -13.91 -26.35 10.99
CA HIS A 1071 -13.03 -26.42 9.80
C HIS A 1071 -12.54 -25.03 9.34
N GLU A 1072 -12.26 -24.13 10.29
CA GLU A 1072 -11.59 -22.86 10.01
C GLU A 1072 -10.08 -23.07 9.77
N PHE A 1073 -9.54 -22.46 8.73
CA PHE A 1073 -8.11 -22.44 8.41
C PHE A 1073 -7.59 -20.99 8.38
N VAL A 1074 -6.34 -20.78 8.82
CA VAL A 1074 -5.66 -19.48 8.77
C VAL A 1074 -4.37 -19.66 7.99
N LEU A 1075 -4.22 -18.97 6.85
CA LEU A 1075 -3.05 -19.09 5.97
C LEU A 1075 -2.72 -20.54 5.59
N GLY A 1076 -3.76 -21.33 5.26
CA GLY A 1076 -3.65 -22.77 4.96
C GLY A 1076 -3.46 -23.68 6.18
N CYS A 1077 -3.07 -23.15 7.35
CA CYS A 1077 -2.92 -23.93 8.57
C CYS A 1077 -4.25 -24.09 9.33
N GLY A 1078 -4.64 -25.33 9.63
CA GLY A 1078 -5.86 -25.64 10.36
C GLY A 1078 -6.15 -27.16 10.43
N PRO A 1079 -7.31 -27.57 10.97
CA PRO A 1079 -8.36 -26.71 11.54
C PRO A 1079 -7.90 -25.99 12.82
N VAL A 1080 -8.34 -24.74 13.01
CA VAL A 1080 -7.99 -23.93 14.18
C VAL A 1080 -8.74 -24.43 15.43
N GLN A 1081 -7.99 -25.02 16.37
CA GLN A 1081 -8.50 -25.49 17.66
C GLN A 1081 -8.84 -24.37 18.67
N PRO A 1082 -8.05 -23.29 18.83
CA PRO A 1082 -8.40 -22.16 19.71
C PRO A 1082 -9.35 -21.15 19.04
N ASP A 1083 -9.43 -19.91 19.56
CA ASP A 1083 -10.00 -18.72 18.92
C ASP A 1083 -11.53 -18.74 18.67
N ASP A 1084 -12.24 -19.53 19.46
CA ASP A 1084 -13.69 -19.70 19.47
C ASP A 1084 -14.48 -18.38 19.58
N ASP A 1085 -14.09 -17.53 20.55
CA ASP A 1085 -14.67 -16.20 20.81
C ASP A 1085 -14.73 -15.30 19.55
N ASN A 1086 -13.65 -15.29 18.77
CA ASN A 1086 -13.50 -14.40 17.62
C ASN A 1086 -14.22 -14.95 16.37
N PHE A 1087 -14.22 -16.27 16.15
CA PHE A 1087 -14.99 -16.87 15.07
C PHE A 1087 -16.49 -16.58 15.23
N ILE A 1088 -17.03 -16.81 16.44
CA ILE A 1088 -18.45 -16.56 16.72
C ILE A 1088 -18.80 -15.08 16.49
N THR A 1089 -17.94 -14.16 16.94
CA THR A 1089 -18.13 -12.71 16.72
C THR A 1089 -18.17 -12.37 15.22
N ARG A 1090 -17.26 -12.94 14.41
CA ARG A 1090 -17.20 -12.73 12.94
C ARG A 1090 -18.38 -13.37 12.19
N TRP A 1091 -18.76 -14.59 12.55
CA TRP A 1091 -19.84 -15.34 11.90
C TRP A 1091 -21.17 -14.61 12.01
N ILE A 1092 -21.47 -14.07 13.20
CA ILE A 1092 -22.73 -13.40 13.50
C ILE A 1092 -22.86 -12.08 12.70
N LEU A 1093 -21.74 -11.37 12.49
CA LEU A 1093 -21.68 -10.22 11.58
C LEU A 1093 -21.86 -10.60 10.11
N LYS A 1094 -21.25 -11.72 9.68
CA LYS A 1094 -21.39 -12.23 8.31
C LYS A 1094 -22.83 -12.67 8.01
N ALA A 1095 -23.57 -13.09 9.04
CA ALA A 1095 -24.99 -13.38 9.00
C ALA A 1095 -25.90 -12.15 9.19
N GLY A 1096 -25.35 -10.93 9.25
CA GLY A 1096 -26.13 -9.68 9.30
C GLY A 1096 -26.74 -9.30 10.66
N TRP A 1097 -26.33 -9.94 11.76
CA TRP A 1097 -26.91 -9.70 13.08
C TRP A 1097 -26.12 -8.68 13.90
N LYS A 1098 -26.84 -7.83 14.64
CA LYS A 1098 -26.24 -6.87 15.58
C LYS A 1098 -25.65 -7.57 16.81
N VAL A 1099 -24.63 -6.93 17.37
CA VAL A 1099 -23.98 -7.36 18.61
C VAL A 1099 -24.20 -6.31 19.70
N LYS A 1100 -24.58 -6.73 20.91
CA LYS A 1100 -24.76 -5.83 22.06
C LYS A 1100 -23.79 -6.17 23.18
N ALA A 1101 -23.09 -5.16 23.70
CA ALA A 1101 -22.30 -5.27 24.93
C ALA A 1101 -23.11 -4.77 26.13
N GLN A 1102 -23.35 -5.63 27.11
CA GLN A 1102 -23.99 -5.33 28.39
C GLN A 1102 -22.92 -5.14 29.48
N CYS A 1103 -22.52 -3.89 29.72
CA CYS A 1103 -21.41 -3.51 30.61
C CYS A 1103 -21.86 -3.06 32.01
N GLN A 1104 -23.13 -3.32 32.38
CA GLN A 1104 -23.68 -3.02 33.71
C GLN A 1104 -23.21 -4.03 34.79
N HIS A 1105 -23.39 -3.69 36.08
CA HIS A 1105 -22.85 -4.49 37.18
C HIS A 1105 -23.59 -5.82 37.35
N GLU A 1106 -24.90 -5.79 37.18
CA GLU A 1106 -25.83 -6.90 37.40
C GLU A 1106 -25.73 -7.95 36.27
N ALA A 1107 -25.11 -7.57 35.13
CA ALA A 1107 -24.69 -8.45 34.03
C ALA A 1107 -23.16 -8.72 34.05
N THR A 1108 -22.57 -8.91 35.23
CA THR A 1108 -21.14 -9.24 35.38
C THR A 1108 -20.92 -10.75 35.55
N MET A 1109 -20.06 -11.31 34.72
CA MET A 1109 -19.40 -12.59 35.00
C MET A 1109 -18.06 -12.31 35.69
N THR A 1110 -17.83 -13.02 36.79
CA THR A 1110 -16.56 -13.00 37.54
C THR A 1110 -15.74 -14.26 37.23
N THR A 1111 -14.41 -14.14 37.25
CA THR A 1111 -13.50 -15.27 37.00
C THR A 1111 -12.18 -15.09 37.76
N VAL A 1112 -11.39 -16.16 37.86
CA VAL A 1112 -10.10 -16.15 38.57
C VAL A 1112 -8.94 -16.09 37.56
N LEU A 1113 -8.18 -15.00 37.61
CA LEU A 1113 -6.94 -14.82 36.83
C LEU A 1113 -5.76 -14.51 37.77
N GLY A 1114 -4.55 -14.94 37.38
CA GLY A 1114 -3.31 -14.61 38.08
C GLY A 1114 -3.08 -15.32 39.43
N ALA A 1115 -3.92 -16.28 39.83
CA ALA A 1115 -3.87 -16.94 41.14
C ALA A 1115 -2.52 -17.59 41.47
N TYR A 1116 -1.92 -17.22 42.60
CA TYR A 1116 -0.70 -17.85 43.13
C TYR A 1116 -0.98 -19.32 43.52
N PRO A 1117 -0.03 -20.28 43.33
CA PRO A 1117 1.31 -20.14 42.75
C PRO A 1117 1.35 -20.18 41.21
N LYS A 1118 0.26 -20.55 40.54
CA LYS A 1118 0.21 -20.83 39.10
C LYS A 1118 0.31 -19.54 38.23
N GLY A 1119 -0.10 -18.39 38.76
CA GLY A 1119 -0.33 -17.13 38.04
C GLY A 1119 0.77 -16.67 37.10
N PHE A 1120 2.03 -16.61 37.57
CA PHE A 1120 3.18 -16.16 36.75
C PHE A 1120 3.40 -17.02 35.50
N LYS A 1121 3.10 -18.32 35.55
CA LYS A 1121 3.26 -19.22 34.40
C LYS A 1121 2.04 -19.14 33.48
N PHE A 1122 0.83 -19.23 34.04
CA PHE A 1122 -0.39 -19.38 33.23
C PHE A 1122 -0.93 -18.06 32.65
N PHE A 1123 -0.88 -16.94 33.37
CA PHE A 1123 -1.47 -15.69 32.86
C PHE A 1123 -0.69 -15.09 31.65
N PRO A 1124 0.65 -15.05 31.63
CA PRO A 1124 1.38 -14.64 30.42
C PRO A 1124 1.15 -15.56 29.21
N LEU A 1125 0.97 -16.87 29.42
CA LEU A 1125 0.62 -17.81 28.34
C LEU A 1125 -0.80 -17.56 27.81
N GLN A 1126 -1.77 -17.23 28.68
CA GLN A 1126 -3.10 -16.80 28.25
C GLN A 1126 -3.05 -15.49 27.44
N CYS A 1127 -2.25 -14.52 27.87
CA CYS A 1127 -2.00 -13.29 27.11
C CYS A 1127 -1.35 -13.57 25.74
N GLN A 1128 -0.40 -14.51 25.68
CA GLN A 1128 0.22 -14.95 24.43
C GLN A 1128 -0.80 -15.61 23.50
N ARG A 1129 -1.68 -16.47 24.02
CA ARG A 1129 -2.79 -17.08 23.28
C ARG A 1129 -3.71 -16.01 22.67
N TRP A 1130 -4.28 -15.12 23.50
CA TRP A 1130 -5.18 -14.05 23.02
C TRP A 1130 -4.52 -13.10 22.02
N SER A 1131 -3.21 -12.88 22.16
CA SER A 1131 -2.43 -12.09 21.21
C SER A 1131 -2.23 -12.81 19.86
N ARG A 1132 -2.04 -14.14 19.84
CA ARG A 1132 -2.09 -14.93 18.59
C ARG A 1132 -3.49 -14.95 17.97
N SER A 1133 -4.55 -15.07 18.77
CA SER A 1133 -5.94 -14.95 18.31
C SER A 1133 -6.13 -13.66 17.51
N THR A 1134 -5.61 -12.54 18.03
CA THR A 1134 -5.63 -11.22 17.35
C THR A 1134 -4.95 -11.29 15.97
N PHE A 1135 -3.74 -11.86 15.87
CA PHE A 1135 -2.98 -11.94 14.62
C PHE A 1135 -3.50 -12.96 13.60
N ARG A 1136 -4.45 -13.84 13.98
CA ARG A 1136 -5.20 -14.70 13.04
C ARG A 1136 -6.50 -14.06 12.59
N GLN A 1137 -7.30 -13.66 13.57
CA GLN A 1137 -8.72 -13.38 13.40
C GLN A 1137 -8.97 -11.94 12.93
N ASN A 1138 -8.15 -10.97 13.35
CA ASN A 1138 -8.29 -9.59 12.88
C ASN A 1138 -7.96 -9.47 11.38
N PRO A 1139 -6.89 -10.07 10.83
CA PRO A 1139 -6.66 -10.08 9.39
C PRO A 1139 -7.80 -10.69 8.58
N ILE A 1140 -8.39 -11.81 9.02
CA ILE A 1140 -9.52 -12.42 8.30
C ILE A 1140 -10.73 -11.47 8.33
N ALA A 1141 -11.05 -10.88 9.50
CA ALA A 1141 -12.14 -9.90 9.60
C ALA A 1141 -11.91 -8.65 8.73
N LEU A 1142 -10.68 -8.12 8.68
CA LEU A 1142 -10.31 -6.90 7.96
C LEU A 1142 -10.20 -7.09 6.44
N PHE A 1143 -9.67 -8.23 5.96
CA PHE A 1143 -9.25 -8.38 4.57
C PHE A 1143 -10.03 -9.45 3.78
N LEU A 1144 -10.59 -10.47 4.47
CA LEU A 1144 -11.31 -11.58 3.84
C LEU A 1144 -12.83 -11.48 4.05
N ASP A 1145 -13.31 -11.27 5.27
CA ASP A 1145 -14.74 -11.02 5.53
C ASP A 1145 -15.15 -9.59 5.16
N ARG A 1146 -14.27 -8.60 5.39
CA ARG A 1146 -14.39 -7.16 5.05
C ARG A 1146 -15.57 -6.37 5.67
N ASN A 1147 -16.68 -7.01 6.04
CA ASN A 1147 -17.91 -6.36 6.52
C ASN A 1147 -17.69 -5.33 7.64
N ILE A 1148 -16.71 -5.54 8.53
CA ILE A 1148 -16.43 -4.62 9.66
C ILE A 1148 -15.98 -3.22 9.23
N TRP A 1149 -15.53 -3.00 8.00
CA TRP A 1149 -15.23 -1.66 7.49
C TRP A 1149 -16.48 -0.81 7.27
N TRP A 1150 -17.60 -1.44 6.93
CA TRP A 1150 -18.87 -0.77 6.64
C TRP A 1150 -19.77 -0.72 7.87
N GLU A 1151 -19.90 -1.84 8.58
CA GLU A 1151 -20.68 -1.92 9.81
C GLU A 1151 -20.03 -1.11 10.95
N TRP A 1152 -18.72 -1.26 11.15
CA TRP A 1152 -18.02 -0.84 12.37
C TRP A 1152 -16.75 0.01 12.11
N PRO A 1153 -16.80 1.08 11.30
CA PRO A 1153 -15.62 1.85 10.88
C PRO A 1153 -14.85 2.50 12.04
N LEU A 1154 -15.53 3.04 13.06
CA LEU A 1154 -14.86 3.66 14.21
C LEU A 1154 -14.18 2.60 15.09
N THR A 1155 -14.76 1.41 15.18
CA THR A 1155 -14.17 0.26 15.87
C THR A 1155 -12.98 -0.32 15.14
N VAL A 1156 -12.96 -0.29 13.79
CA VAL A 1156 -11.77 -0.65 13.00
C VAL A 1156 -10.60 0.26 13.35
N TRP A 1157 -10.79 1.58 13.28
CA TRP A 1157 -9.74 2.57 13.53
C TRP A 1157 -9.32 2.68 15.00
N THR A 1158 -10.25 2.59 15.95
CA THR A 1158 -9.93 2.75 17.38
C THR A 1158 -9.46 1.46 18.05
N THR A 1159 -9.84 0.30 17.50
CA THR A 1159 -9.64 -1.00 18.15
C THR A 1159 -8.99 -2.06 17.26
N TYR A 1160 -9.54 -2.49 16.12
CA TYR A 1160 -8.97 -3.61 15.34
C TYR A 1160 -7.53 -3.34 14.88
N LEU A 1161 -7.29 -2.22 14.18
CA LEU A 1161 -5.97 -1.89 13.66
C LEU A 1161 -4.97 -1.60 14.81
N PRO A 1162 -5.30 -0.78 15.83
CA PRO A 1162 -4.44 -0.63 17.01
C PRO A 1162 -4.18 -1.94 17.75
N TRP A 1163 -5.10 -2.92 17.72
CA TRP A 1163 -4.84 -4.22 18.31
C TRP A 1163 -3.78 -5.03 17.56
N MET A 1164 -3.52 -4.75 16.28
CA MET A 1164 -2.38 -5.32 15.56
C MET A 1164 -1.09 -4.50 15.82
N TYR A 1165 -1.12 -3.16 15.66
CA TYR A 1165 0.11 -2.35 15.66
C TYR A 1165 0.50 -1.62 16.97
N ASN A 1166 -0.34 -1.58 18.02
CA ASN A 1166 -0.06 -0.81 19.24
C ASN A 1166 0.98 -1.47 20.16
N ALA A 1167 2.23 -1.46 19.72
CA ALA A 1167 3.41 -1.72 20.54
C ALA A 1167 3.85 -0.42 21.23
N ALA A 1168 3.20 -0.10 22.36
CA ALA A 1168 3.35 1.17 23.08
C ALA A 1168 4.82 1.54 23.42
N LEU A 1169 5.69 0.54 23.57
CA LEU A 1169 7.13 0.72 23.79
C LEU A 1169 7.79 1.63 22.73
N PHE A 1170 7.58 1.36 21.44
CA PHE A 1170 8.20 2.15 20.37
C PHE A 1170 7.59 3.56 20.31
N TRP A 1171 6.26 3.65 20.40
CA TRP A 1171 5.54 4.94 20.36
C TRP A 1171 5.78 5.82 21.59
N ASP A 1172 6.16 5.26 22.74
CA ASP A 1172 6.57 6.02 23.93
C ASP A 1172 8.02 6.52 23.76
N LEU A 1173 8.93 5.66 23.30
CA LEU A 1173 10.32 6.04 23.05
C LEU A 1173 10.43 7.09 21.92
N LEU A 1174 9.66 6.95 20.85
CA LEU A 1174 9.60 7.92 19.76
C LEU A 1174 9.06 9.26 20.24
N ALA A 1175 7.99 9.28 21.05
CA ALA A 1175 7.45 10.54 21.60
C ALA A 1175 8.41 11.23 22.58
N VAL A 1176 9.18 10.46 23.35
CA VAL A 1176 10.26 11.00 24.20
C VAL A 1176 11.41 11.54 23.35
N TYR A 1177 11.76 10.87 22.24
CA TYR A 1177 12.80 11.30 21.32
C TYR A 1177 12.42 12.55 20.53
N THR A 1178 11.24 12.61 19.91
CA THR A 1178 10.76 13.80 19.19
C THR A 1178 10.67 15.00 20.14
N LEU A 1179 10.27 14.79 21.40
CA LEU A 1179 10.29 15.87 22.40
C LEU A 1179 11.68 16.48 22.57
N THR A 1180 12.76 15.68 22.63
CA THR A 1180 14.11 16.24 22.80
C THR A 1180 14.62 17.01 21.58
N GLN A 1181 13.97 16.87 20.41
CA GLN A 1181 14.28 17.65 19.21
C GLN A 1181 13.48 18.98 19.12
N THR A 1182 12.43 19.17 19.95
CA THR A 1182 11.57 20.37 19.89
C THR A 1182 12.31 21.67 20.28
N THR A 1183 11.85 22.82 19.78
CA THR A 1183 12.31 24.13 20.25
C THR A 1183 12.01 24.28 21.74
N VAL A 1184 10.79 23.92 22.14
CA VAL A 1184 10.26 24.05 23.50
C VAL A 1184 11.15 23.31 24.50
N PHE A 1185 11.64 22.12 24.17
CA PHE A 1185 12.56 21.36 25.02
C PHE A 1185 13.95 21.98 25.10
N ASN A 1186 14.51 22.41 23.97
CA ASN A 1186 15.86 22.98 23.91
C ASN A 1186 15.94 24.39 24.50
N GLN A 1187 14.82 25.13 24.56
CA GLN A 1187 14.71 26.45 25.18
C GLN A 1187 14.15 26.41 26.62
N ALA A 1188 13.70 25.25 27.12
CA ALA A 1188 13.20 25.13 28.48
C ALA A 1188 14.29 25.44 29.52
N ALA A 1189 13.98 26.25 30.53
CA ALA A 1189 14.92 26.54 31.62
C ALA A 1189 15.36 25.26 32.39
N HIS A 1190 14.50 24.25 32.43
CA HIS A 1190 14.72 22.98 33.13
C HIS A 1190 14.32 21.77 32.25
N PRO A 1191 15.09 21.43 31.20
CA PRO A 1191 14.69 20.41 30.22
C PRO A 1191 14.58 19.02 30.84
N ARG A 1192 15.37 18.73 31.89
CA ARG A 1192 15.25 17.47 32.67
C ARG A 1192 13.94 17.35 33.43
N VAL A 1193 13.38 18.47 33.91
CA VAL A 1193 12.08 18.50 34.61
C VAL A 1193 10.94 18.36 33.60
N MET A 1194 11.05 19.02 32.44
CA MET A 1194 10.13 18.85 31.32
C MET A 1194 10.11 17.39 30.81
N LEU A 1195 11.29 16.75 30.66
CA LEU A 1195 11.40 15.34 30.29
C LEU A 1195 10.72 14.43 31.32
N ALA A 1196 10.99 14.64 32.61
CA ALA A 1196 10.39 13.86 33.69
C ALA A 1196 8.86 14.03 33.75
N GLY A 1197 8.37 15.27 33.62
CA GLY A 1197 6.93 15.58 33.57
C GLY A 1197 6.24 14.98 32.35
N PHE A 1198 6.88 14.97 31.19
CA PHE A 1198 6.34 14.32 30.00
C PHE A 1198 6.32 12.79 30.12
N VAL A 1199 7.41 12.17 30.59
CA VAL A 1199 7.44 10.72 30.87
C VAL A 1199 6.36 10.35 31.90
N TYR A 1200 6.14 11.18 32.92
CA TYR A 1200 5.07 10.99 33.90
C TYR A 1200 3.67 11.11 33.27
N PHE A 1201 3.42 12.09 32.39
CA PHE A 1201 2.20 12.19 31.58
C PHE A 1201 1.95 10.94 30.73
N LEU A 1202 2.99 10.42 30.05
CA LEU A 1202 2.90 9.18 29.26
C LEU A 1202 2.48 7.96 30.10
N GLN A 1203 2.84 7.90 31.40
CA GLN A 1203 2.34 6.86 32.30
C GLN A 1203 0.92 7.14 32.82
N LEU A 1204 0.61 8.38 33.23
CA LEU A 1204 -0.73 8.76 33.69
C LEU A 1204 -1.80 8.45 32.64
N ALA A 1205 -1.53 8.74 31.37
CA ALA A 1205 -2.45 8.49 30.27
C ALA A 1205 -2.78 6.98 30.05
N LYS A 1206 -1.94 6.06 30.57
CA LYS A 1206 -2.20 4.60 30.53
C LYS A 1206 -3.19 4.16 31.62
N LEU A 1207 -3.45 4.99 32.63
CA LEU A 1207 -4.35 4.68 33.75
C LEU A 1207 -5.82 5.01 33.44
N VAL A 1208 -6.09 5.87 32.45
CA VAL A 1208 -7.46 6.29 32.06
C VAL A 1208 -8.37 5.08 31.81
N LYS A 1209 -7.92 4.11 31.00
CA LYS A 1209 -8.68 2.89 30.67
C LYS A 1209 -8.79 1.87 31.80
N THR A 1210 -8.14 2.10 32.95
CA THR A 1210 -8.14 1.20 34.10
C THR A 1210 -8.67 1.84 35.39
N ALA A 1211 -9.08 3.11 35.35
CA ALA A 1211 -9.63 3.86 36.48
C ALA A 1211 -10.68 3.09 37.30
N ALA A 1212 -11.53 2.30 36.64
CA ALA A 1212 -12.56 1.48 37.30
C ALA A 1212 -12.03 0.37 38.22
N TRP A 1213 -10.80 -0.14 38.01
CA TRP A 1213 -10.16 -1.07 38.97
C TRP A 1213 -9.65 -0.31 40.19
N TRP A 1214 -8.92 0.80 39.96
CA TRP A 1214 -8.32 1.60 41.01
C TRP A 1214 -9.37 2.25 41.92
N TRP A 1215 -10.56 2.56 41.40
CA TRP A 1215 -11.70 3.04 42.20
C TRP A 1215 -12.32 1.93 43.07
N ALA A 1216 -12.30 0.68 42.62
CA ALA A 1216 -12.80 -0.46 43.41
C ALA A 1216 -11.77 -0.97 44.42
N HIS A 1217 -10.47 -0.81 44.13
CA HIS A 1217 -9.36 -1.33 44.92
C HIS A 1217 -8.26 -0.25 45.11
N PRO A 1218 -8.54 0.84 45.85
CA PRO A 1218 -7.62 1.98 45.98
C PRO A 1218 -6.28 1.63 46.66
N VAL A 1219 -6.26 0.62 47.54
CA VAL A 1219 -5.04 0.11 48.18
C VAL A 1219 -4.04 -0.42 47.14
N ASP A 1220 -4.52 -1.01 46.04
CA ASP A 1220 -3.64 -1.48 44.96
C ASP A 1220 -2.98 -0.32 44.21
N PHE A 1221 -3.64 0.83 44.08
CA PHE A 1221 -3.08 1.97 43.35
C PHE A 1221 -1.74 2.42 43.96
N LEU A 1222 -1.66 2.51 45.29
CA LEU A 1222 -0.45 2.93 46.00
C LEU A 1222 0.72 1.95 45.82
N LEU A 1223 0.44 0.64 45.85
CA LEU A 1223 1.42 -0.43 45.60
C LEU A 1223 1.99 -0.44 44.17
N TYR A 1224 1.33 0.25 43.24
CA TYR A 1224 1.62 0.24 41.80
C TYR A 1224 2.05 1.58 41.20
N PHE A 1225 1.73 2.70 41.84
CA PHE A 1225 2.10 4.02 41.34
C PHE A 1225 3.57 4.36 41.68
N VAL A 1226 4.06 3.88 42.82
CA VAL A 1226 5.44 4.09 43.31
C VAL A 1226 6.47 3.24 42.55
N ILE A 1227 6.06 2.09 41.99
CA ILE A 1227 6.93 1.17 41.25
C ILE A 1227 6.36 1.01 39.83
N PRO A 1228 7.08 1.38 38.74
CA PRO A 1228 6.53 1.49 37.38
C PRO A 1228 6.26 0.13 36.67
N MET A 1229 5.75 -0.86 37.41
CA MET A 1229 5.53 -2.23 36.97
C MET A 1229 4.36 -2.37 35.99
N TYR A 1230 3.29 -1.57 36.10
CA TYR A 1230 2.21 -1.59 35.11
C TYR A 1230 2.68 -1.05 33.74
N PRO A 1231 3.38 0.10 33.64
CA PRO A 1231 4.12 0.49 32.44
C PRO A 1231 5.04 -0.62 31.91
N ALA A 1232 5.87 -1.21 32.76
CA ALA A 1232 6.77 -2.31 32.36
C ALA A 1232 6.00 -3.53 31.82
N PHE A 1233 4.84 -3.87 32.38
CA PHE A 1233 3.94 -4.90 31.85
C PHE A 1233 3.38 -4.52 30.48
N THR A 1234 2.95 -3.26 30.26
CA THR A 1234 2.50 -2.82 28.91
C THR A 1234 3.60 -2.86 27.86
N TYR A 1235 4.86 -2.60 28.25
CA TYR A 1235 6.03 -2.74 27.37
C TYR A 1235 6.39 -4.21 27.11
N ARG A 1236 6.35 -5.08 28.13
CA ARG A 1236 6.50 -6.53 27.96
C ARG A 1236 5.42 -7.11 27.05
N HIS A 1237 4.17 -6.64 27.17
CA HIS A 1237 3.07 -7.01 26.27
C HIS A 1237 3.30 -6.49 24.84
N SER A 1238 3.99 -5.37 24.66
CA SER A 1238 4.37 -4.87 23.33
C SER A 1238 5.37 -5.82 22.65
N LEU A 1239 6.40 -6.28 23.37
CA LEU A 1239 7.35 -7.29 22.88
C LEU A 1239 6.68 -8.65 22.62
N MET A 1240 5.75 -9.05 23.49
CA MET A 1240 4.95 -10.27 23.30
C MET A 1240 4.12 -10.21 22.02
N LYS A 1241 3.55 -9.06 21.65
CA LYS A 1241 2.82 -8.91 20.38
C LYS A 1241 3.67 -9.24 19.17
N VAL A 1242 4.91 -8.72 19.11
CA VAL A 1242 5.87 -9.03 18.04
C VAL A 1242 6.14 -10.54 17.97
N HIS A 1243 6.42 -11.20 19.10
CA HIS A 1243 6.59 -12.66 19.14
C HIS A 1243 5.33 -13.44 18.68
N THR A 1244 4.13 -12.95 18.96
CA THR A 1244 2.89 -13.61 18.53
C THR A 1244 2.49 -13.35 17.08
N ALA A 1245 3.03 -12.31 16.43
CA ALA A 1245 2.93 -12.15 14.99
C ALA A 1245 3.72 -13.26 14.27
N PHE A 1246 4.99 -13.45 14.65
CA PHE A 1246 5.84 -14.52 14.09
C PHE A 1246 5.46 -15.94 14.53
N THR A 1247 4.59 -16.10 15.52
CA THR A 1247 4.09 -17.42 15.97
C THR A 1247 2.56 -17.53 15.87
N CYS A 1248 1.94 -16.81 14.94
CA CYS A 1248 0.50 -16.87 14.71
C CYS A 1248 0.03 -18.24 14.20
N LEU A 1249 0.88 -19.03 13.54
CA LEU A 1249 0.53 -20.37 13.02
C LEU A 1249 0.54 -21.49 14.09
N ASP A 1250 0.89 -21.20 15.35
CA ASP A 1250 0.93 -22.19 16.45
C ASP A 1250 -0.48 -22.55 16.95
N MET A 1251 -1.14 -23.49 16.28
CA MET A 1251 -2.54 -23.88 16.54
C MET A 1251 -2.74 -24.74 17.81
N GLU A 1252 -1.72 -25.01 18.64
CA GLU A 1252 -1.88 -25.82 19.85
C GLU A 1252 -2.77 -25.16 20.92
N TRP A 1253 -3.57 -25.97 21.62
CA TRP A 1253 -4.32 -25.53 22.80
C TRP A 1253 -3.44 -25.42 24.04
N SER A 1254 -2.72 -24.29 24.14
CA SER A 1254 -1.80 -23.92 25.23
C SER A 1254 -2.46 -23.63 26.61
N GLY A 1255 -3.68 -24.10 26.87
CA GLY A 1255 -4.47 -23.76 28.06
C GLY A 1255 -4.15 -24.59 29.31
N ARG A 1256 -4.29 -25.91 29.20
CA ARG A 1256 -3.89 -26.91 30.20
C ARG A 1256 -3.41 -28.14 29.42
N LYS A 1257 -2.12 -28.52 29.47
CA LYS A 1257 -1.72 -29.85 28.99
C LYS A 1257 -2.25 -30.86 30.00
N LEU A 1258 -3.23 -31.68 29.57
CA LEU A 1258 -3.56 -32.92 30.25
C LEU A 1258 -2.31 -33.82 30.23
N PRO A 1259 -2.13 -34.71 31.22
CA PRO A 1259 -1.14 -35.79 31.07
C PRO A 1259 -1.47 -36.59 29.80
N PRO A 1260 -0.46 -37.17 29.11
CA PRO A 1260 -0.75 -38.14 28.07
C PRO A 1260 -1.55 -39.32 28.66
N PRO A 1261 -2.40 -40.00 27.87
CA PRO A 1261 -2.98 -41.27 28.30
C PRO A 1261 -1.85 -42.27 28.60
N GLU A 1262 -2.02 -43.06 29.67
CA GLU A 1262 -1.16 -44.20 30.03
C GLU A 1262 -1.50 -45.45 29.21
#